data_AF-A0A135SGK1-F1
#
_entry.id   AF-A0A135SGK1-F1
#
_cell.length_a   1.000
_cell.length_b   1.000
_cell.length_c   1.000
_cell.angle_alpha   90.00
_cell.angle_beta   90.00
_cell.angle_gamma   90.00
#
_symmetry.space_group_name_H-M   'P 1'
#
loop_
_entity.id
_entity.type
_entity.pdbx_description
1 polymer ?
#
loop_
_entity_poly.entity_id
_entity_poly.type
_entity_poly.pdbx_seq_one_letter_code
_entity_poly.pdbx_strand_id
1 'polypeptide(L)'
;MSLFSTRTLVTALLLAQSFALPAPESKPVQLEERNICNDGELAAKNPRAAFFRKVVDESNYSNHSRVPTPKDVPLKVGIIGGGAAGLYAAILLDSLGIDYDIHEISGRIGGRIYTYHFDQEAWDKSTPADPAYYDYYDVGAMRFPPMPYMSRIIGNDSWSLIPYINARVAERDQVVKKHYIFRTDNTFRRFNGITSLLQDPNSASPARYDVPVFNSTFNTQSAYNVWKAQVSSMTTALSANFDTGFNLLMKYDSVTVREFLLDQGFTNTEIDWMETINDATGHYDMYSMSQAVLEQWIFDSADIDNWSLINGGMDMLTKGMNLIVKNKPVLHNRVSDIKKNTNGSLKIVVNGTEEYDYAHVISTVPLGALQAINMTELDLNYFENHAIRSLNYDPSTKIGFKFKTRWWENLATGPFKGGQSFTDLPIRRCVYPSYGVDVPGAPGTMIASYVWGQDASRLGSYMNPHNEKQQAPYQPESIDVMVDLTLRNLAELNGVSHEFLLSQFEGYHAYDWYGSAYSNGAFAIFGPGQFSSTLPWLMRPSADGHMHFAGEALSSGHAWIIGAVNSAWRTVFEILCTEGMEDKKKQFVEQWGVIDEVDMGWETSVPGLSPDVNQLNLLSKYFCLSFKERPNNLTPWHHYNHPHFLRAAGLDQYSTENSSQRSRNHLGELTWWDSYQALGPMFGWQGIATDLGEGSQLPDYQIPLDPQLEADELPRRSDQGDSIAALGALHTDREDVFLSMLGSIEPSQSPGPHDCRPSQTATHRSPQESIPTTLDNPESIFSSTFPSTSNTSDLLPTQPSAPATQRRDHSASGTKRKANGSPTTDLDSIDEDNANAIKRQRNTVAARRYRQKGRDRITELESALKVVEEERDKLKLQLARKEAEVDALREILKK
;
A
#
# COMPACT_ATOMS: atom_id res chain seq x y z
N MET A 1 35.46 -63.50 6.66
CA MET A 1 36.92 -63.79 6.60
C MET A 1 37.64 -62.54 6.13
N SER A 2 38.93 -62.40 6.46
CA SER A 2 39.79 -61.33 5.91
C SER A 2 40.31 -61.70 4.52
N LEU A 3 40.46 -60.72 3.62
CA LEU A 3 41.70 -60.41 2.88
C LEU A 3 41.50 -59.31 1.81
N PHE A 4 42.62 -58.83 1.26
CA PHE A 4 42.79 -57.83 0.19
C PHE A 4 42.50 -56.35 0.54
N SER A 5 43.23 -55.35 0.01
CA SER A 5 44.65 -55.31 -0.39
C SER A 5 45.07 -53.84 -0.56
N THR A 6 46.08 -53.35 0.16
CA THR A 6 46.45 -51.92 0.22
C THR A 6 47.19 -51.36 -1.01
N ARG A 7 47.05 -52.00 -2.19
CA ARG A 7 47.81 -51.63 -3.41
C ARG A 7 46.98 -51.01 -4.55
N THR A 8 45.65 -51.11 -4.55
CA THR A 8 44.83 -50.57 -5.66
C THR A 8 44.69 -49.04 -5.60
N LEU A 9 44.77 -48.44 -4.41
CA LEU A 9 44.57 -46.99 -4.23
C LEU A 9 45.76 -46.15 -4.73
N VAL A 10 46.99 -46.67 -4.64
CA VAL A 10 48.22 -45.90 -4.91
C VAL A 10 48.39 -45.59 -6.40
N THR A 11 48.02 -46.51 -7.29
CA THR A 11 48.11 -46.30 -8.74
C THR A 11 47.09 -45.28 -9.25
N ALA A 12 45.93 -45.16 -8.59
CA ALA A 12 44.91 -44.16 -8.95
C ALA A 12 45.37 -42.73 -8.62
N LEU A 13 46.03 -42.51 -7.47
CA LEU A 13 46.55 -41.18 -7.10
C LEU A 13 47.74 -40.73 -7.98
N LEU A 14 48.53 -41.66 -8.52
CA LEU A 14 49.75 -41.33 -9.28
C LEU A 14 49.52 -40.94 -10.76
N LEU A 15 48.34 -41.23 -11.33
CA LEU A 15 48.01 -40.87 -12.72
C LEU A 15 47.16 -39.59 -12.84
N ALA A 16 46.57 -39.12 -11.74
CA ALA A 16 45.79 -37.87 -11.73
C ALA A 16 46.66 -36.60 -11.89
N GLN A 17 47.96 -36.67 -11.64
CA GLN A 17 48.86 -35.51 -11.60
C GLN A 17 49.49 -35.14 -12.96
N SER A 18 49.21 -35.87 -14.05
CA SER A 18 49.87 -35.68 -15.35
C SER A 18 49.07 -34.91 -16.41
N PHE A 19 47.83 -34.52 -16.12
CA PHE A 19 46.98 -33.71 -17.02
C PHE A 19 46.40 -32.44 -16.36
N ALA A 20 46.97 -32.02 -15.23
CA ALA A 20 46.81 -30.65 -14.78
C ALA A 20 47.57 -29.72 -15.74
N LEU A 21 46.83 -29.01 -16.60
CA LEU A 21 47.32 -27.73 -17.12
C LEU A 21 47.75 -26.88 -15.92
N PRO A 22 48.85 -26.11 -16.01
CA PRO A 22 49.22 -25.22 -14.91
C PRO A 22 48.04 -24.29 -14.64
N ALA A 23 47.49 -24.35 -13.43
CA ALA A 23 46.59 -23.30 -12.97
C ALA A 23 47.35 -21.98 -13.16
N PRO A 24 46.77 -20.97 -13.84
CA PRO A 24 47.40 -19.66 -13.90
C PRO A 24 47.64 -19.24 -12.45
N GLU A 25 48.87 -18.83 -12.12
CA GLU A 25 49.22 -18.54 -10.74
C GLU A 25 48.16 -17.62 -10.14
N SER A 26 47.43 -18.14 -9.16
CA SER A 26 46.61 -17.31 -8.29
C SER A 26 47.57 -16.54 -7.40
N LYS A 27 48.22 -15.52 -7.98
CA LYS A 27 48.47 -14.27 -7.29
C LYS A 27 47.25 -14.03 -6.41
N PRO A 28 47.42 -13.67 -5.13
CA PRO A 28 46.27 -13.34 -4.32
C PRO A 28 45.46 -12.34 -5.11
N VAL A 29 44.19 -12.68 -5.37
CA VAL A 29 43.22 -11.66 -5.71
C VAL A 29 43.12 -10.84 -4.43
N GLN A 30 44.01 -9.86 -4.34
CA GLN A 30 43.58 -8.56 -3.90
C GLN A 30 42.26 -8.36 -4.65
N LEU A 31 41.19 -8.43 -3.87
CA LEU A 31 40.13 -7.48 -4.07
C LEU A 31 40.85 -6.14 -4.09
N GLU A 32 41.20 -5.68 -5.29
CA GLU A 32 41.00 -4.29 -5.60
C GLU A 32 39.61 -4.01 -5.05
N GLU A 33 39.57 -3.27 -3.93
CA GLU A 33 38.39 -2.48 -3.62
C GLU A 33 38.01 -1.86 -4.96
N ARG A 34 36.83 -2.24 -5.49
CA ARG A 34 36.25 -1.53 -6.62
C ARG A 34 35.81 -0.19 -6.05
N ASN A 35 36.77 0.66 -5.73
CA ASN A 35 36.59 2.01 -5.25
C ASN A 35 35.78 2.70 -6.33
N ILE A 36 34.48 2.80 -6.06
CA ILE A 36 33.50 3.14 -7.09
C ILE A 36 33.82 4.54 -7.63
N CYS A 37 34.46 5.37 -6.81
CA CYS A 37 34.94 6.71 -7.11
C CYS A 37 36.48 6.78 -7.09
N ASN A 38 37.11 7.19 -8.19
CA ASN A 38 38.55 7.52 -8.27
C ASN A 38 38.80 9.04 -8.41
N ASP A 39 37.76 9.86 -8.29
CA ASP A 39 37.77 11.34 -8.37
C ASP A 39 38.12 12.05 -7.03
N GLY A 40 38.66 11.31 -6.06
CA GLY A 40 39.36 11.83 -4.89
C GLY A 40 38.51 12.76 -4.01
N GLU A 41 39.01 13.97 -3.75
CA GLU A 41 38.31 14.95 -2.90
C GLU A 41 36.91 15.34 -3.41
N LEU A 42 36.63 15.22 -4.71
CA LEU A 42 35.31 15.55 -5.26
C LEU A 42 34.26 14.48 -4.90
N ALA A 43 34.63 13.20 -4.98
CA ALA A 43 33.79 12.10 -4.50
C ALA A 43 33.57 12.14 -2.99
N ALA A 44 34.63 12.43 -2.22
CA ALA A 44 34.52 12.57 -0.78
C ALA A 44 33.56 13.71 -0.37
N LYS A 45 33.47 14.78 -1.17
CA LYS A 45 32.58 15.93 -0.94
C LYS A 45 31.15 15.72 -1.44
N ASN A 46 30.93 14.93 -2.49
CA ASN A 46 29.58 14.59 -2.95
C ASN A 46 29.50 13.16 -3.55
N PRO A 47 29.27 12.13 -2.71
CA PRO A 47 29.09 10.76 -3.16
C PRO A 47 27.88 10.54 -4.07
N ARG A 48 26.79 11.33 -3.93
CA ARG A 48 25.65 11.28 -4.89
C ARG A 48 26.16 11.63 -6.27
N ALA A 49 26.74 12.82 -6.41
CA ALA A 49 27.18 13.30 -7.72
C ALA A 49 28.28 12.41 -8.31
N ALA A 50 29.17 11.82 -7.51
CA ALA A 50 30.13 10.85 -8.02
C ALA A 50 29.48 9.54 -8.49
N PHE A 51 28.58 8.95 -7.70
CA PHE A 51 27.85 7.73 -8.07
C PHE A 51 26.95 7.96 -9.30
N PHE A 52 26.10 8.99 -9.27
CA PHE A 52 25.21 9.33 -10.38
C PHE A 52 25.97 9.76 -11.63
N ARG A 53 27.02 10.60 -11.55
CA ARG A 53 27.84 10.89 -12.75
C ARG A 53 28.47 9.62 -13.30
N LYS A 54 29.03 8.73 -12.48
CA LYS A 54 29.54 7.45 -12.99
C LYS A 54 28.45 6.62 -13.68
N VAL A 55 27.27 6.52 -13.06
CA VAL A 55 26.09 5.82 -13.61
C VAL A 55 25.48 6.55 -14.83
N VAL A 56 25.85 7.80 -15.13
CA VAL A 56 25.33 8.64 -16.22
C VAL A 56 26.35 8.93 -17.33
N ASP A 57 27.65 8.84 -17.03
CA ASP A 57 28.81 9.05 -17.91
C ASP A 57 29.35 7.70 -18.45
N GLU A 58 29.30 6.61 -17.66
CA GLU A 58 29.62 5.25 -18.12
C GLU A 58 28.42 4.59 -18.85
N SER A 59 27.40 5.38 -19.23
CA SER A 59 26.11 4.90 -19.72
C SER A 59 25.45 5.84 -20.73
N ASN A 60 24.33 5.41 -21.30
CA ASN A 60 23.52 6.21 -22.23
C ASN A 60 22.46 7.09 -21.53
N TYR A 61 22.52 7.27 -20.20
CA TYR A 61 21.51 8.08 -19.49
C TYR A 61 21.62 9.58 -19.83
N SER A 62 22.85 10.10 -19.97
CA SER A 62 23.17 11.49 -20.33
C SER A 62 22.74 11.92 -21.74
N ASN A 63 22.27 10.96 -22.55
CA ASN A 63 22.07 11.11 -23.98
C ASN A 63 20.59 11.05 -24.38
N HIS A 64 19.68 11.58 -23.53
CA HIS A 64 18.29 11.78 -23.92
C HIS A 64 18.19 12.97 -24.90
N SER A 65 17.82 12.66 -26.14
CA SER A 65 17.48 13.67 -27.15
C SER A 65 16.31 14.52 -26.66
N ARG A 66 16.39 15.84 -26.89
CA ARG A 66 15.26 16.78 -26.76
C ARG A 66 15.13 17.55 -28.07
N VAL A 67 14.00 17.39 -28.74
CA VAL A 67 13.64 18.12 -29.94
C VAL A 67 12.41 18.98 -29.61
N PRO A 68 12.47 20.31 -29.75
CA PRO A 68 11.28 21.15 -29.59
C PRO A 68 10.25 20.84 -30.70
N THR A 69 8.98 20.87 -30.35
CA THR A 69 7.84 20.66 -31.23
C THR A 69 7.94 21.56 -32.49
N PRO A 70 7.79 21.01 -33.70
CA PRO A 70 7.81 21.82 -34.93
C PRO A 70 6.75 22.92 -34.93
N LYS A 71 7.10 24.11 -35.43
CA LYS A 71 6.28 25.33 -35.28
C LYS A 71 4.93 25.32 -36.00
N ASP A 72 4.71 24.35 -36.88
CA ASP A 72 3.48 24.05 -37.59
C ASP A 72 2.59 23.03 -36.86
N VAL A 73 3.12 22.33 -35.85
CA VAL A 73 2.37 21.45 -34.95
C VAL A 73 1.85 22.27 -33.76
N PRO A 74 0.54 22.26 -33.45
CA PRO A 74 0.02 22.91 -32.25
C PRO A 74 0.54 22.24 -30.97
N LEU A 75 1.04 23.03 -30.02
CA LEU A 75 1.41 22.55 -28.68
C LEU A 75 0.14 22.17 -27.89
N LYS A 76 -0.28 20.91 -28.03
CA LYS A 76 -1.35 20.27 -27.26
C LYS A 76 -0.84 19.01 -26.58
N VAL A 77 -1.23 18.78 -25.33
CA VAL A 77 -0.76 17.64 -24.52
C VAL A 77 -1.84 16.56 -24.35
N GLY A 78 -1.52 15.30 -24.62
CA GLY A 78 -2.40 14.17 -24.35
C GLY A 78 -2.14 13.59 -22.97
N ILE A 79 -3.11 13.66 -22.05
CA ILE A 79 -2.99 13.10 -20.70
C ILE A 79 -3.72 11.76 -20.64
N ILE A 80 -3.03 10.69 -20.26
CA ILE A 80 -3.62 9.36 -20.12
C ILE A 80 -3.83 9.05 -18.63
N GLY A 81 -5.10 8.83 -18.26
CA GLY A 81 -5.56 8.63 -16.89
C GLY A 81 -6.14 9.89 -16.25
N GLY A 82 -7.40 9.83 -15.83
CA GLY A 82 -8.10 10.87 -15.06
C GLY A 82 -7.82 10.81 -13.55
N GLY A 83 -6.68 10.24 -13.15
CA GLY A 83 -6.26 10.11 -11.75
C GLY A 83 -5.70 11.40 -11.16
N ALA A 84 -5.25 11.34 -9.89
CA ALA A 84 -4.69 12.50 -9.19
C ALA A 84 -3.54 13.20 -9.95
N ALA A 85 -2.63 12.42 -10.55
CA ALA A 85 -1.54 12.93 -11.37
C ALA A 85 -2.04 13.64 -12.64
N GLY A 86 -2.94 13.00 -13.41
CA GLY A 86 -3.47 13.57 -14.65
C GLY A 86 -4.30 14.83 -14.43
N LEU A 87 -5.15 14.83 -13.40
CA LEU A 87 -5.92 16.01 -12.99
C LEU A 87 -5.02 17.16 -12.48
N TYR A 88 -3.91 16.86 -11.78
CA TYR A 88 -2.96 17.90 -11.39
C TYR A 88 -2.15 18.42 -12.58
N ALA A 89 -1.68 17.56 -13.48
CA ALA A 89 -1.02 17.97 -14.73
C ALA A 89 -1.91 18.89 -15.57
N ALA A 90 -3.22 18.62 -15.66
CA ALA A 90 -4.19 19.50 -16.30
C ALA A 90 -4.30 20.89 -15.63
N ILE A 91 -4.40 20.96 -14.30
CA ILE A 91 -4.39 22.23 -13.53
C ILE A 91 -3.11 23.04 -13.80
N LEU A 92 -1.97 22.35 -13.86
CA LEU A 92 -0.68 22.96 -14.13
C LEU A 92 -0.59 23.51 -15.57
N LEU A 93 -1.04 22.76 -16.58
CA LEU A 93 -1.05 23.20 -17.98
C LEU A 93 -2.05 24.35 -18.22
N ASP A 94 -3.23 24.31 -17.58
CA ASP A 94 -4.20 25.42 -17.59
C ASP A 94 -3.57 26.72 -17.07
N SER A 95 -2.80 26.65 -15.99
CA SER A 95 -2.14 27.83 -15.42
C SER A 95 -1.10 28.47 -16.36
N LEU A 96 -0.59 27.69 -17.32
CA LEU A 96 0.37 28.10 -18.33
C LEU A 96 -0.29 28.45 -19.67
N GLY A 97 -1.61 28.25 -19.80
CA GLY A 97 -2.35 28.44 -21.05
C GLY A 97 -1.95 27.44 -22.14
N ILE A 98 -1.52 26.23 -21.77
CA ILE A 98 -1.21 25.13 -22.70
C ILE A 98 -2.46 24.23 -22.79
N ASP A 99 -2.89 23.89 -24.00
CA ASP A 99 -4.10 23.08 -24.20
C ASP A 99 -3.80 21.58 -24.08
N TYR A 100 -4.79 20.80 -23.65
CA TYR A 100 -4.63 19.37 -23.38
C TYR A 100 -5.95 18.60 -23.54
N ASP A 101 -5.89 17.29 -23.71
CA ASP A 101 -7.04 16.38 -23.49
C ASP A 101 -6.72 15.39 -22.36
N ILE A 102 -7.74 14.81 -21.73
CA ILE A 102 -7.57 13.77 -20.70
C ILE A 102 -8.42 12.55 -21.07
N HIS A 103 -7.77 11.39 -21.22
CA HIS A 103 -8.40 10.12 -21.59
C HIS A 103 -8.44 9.21 -20.36
N GLU A 104 -9.63 8.95 -19.83
CA GLU A 104 -9.84 8.09 -18.67
C GLU A 104 -10.54 6.79 -19.10
N ILE A 105 -9.89 5.67 -18.81
CA ILE A 105 -10.33 4.33 -19.24
C ILE A 105 -11.62 3.85 -18.57
N SER A 106 -11.85 4.24 -17.31
CA SER A 106 -12.99 3.79 -16.53
C SER A 106 -14.18 4.77 -16.62
N GLY A 107 -15.30 4.41 -16.01
CA GLY A 107 -16.46 5.30 -15.86
C GLY A 107 -16.34 6.33 -14.72
N ARG A 108 -15.15 6.56 -14.15
CA ARG A 108 -14.96 7.40 -12.96
C ARG A 108 -13.60 8.11 -12.95
N ILE A 109 -13.60 9.40 -12.61
CA ILE A 109 -12.37 10.17 -12.33
C ILE A 109 -11.69 9.73 -11.02
N GLY A 110 -10.39 10.03 -10.88
CA GLY A 110 -9.63 9.95 -9.62
C GLY A 110 -8.83 8.66 -9.42
N GLY A 111 -9.21 7.56 -10.07
CA GLY A 111 -8.43 6.30 -10.05
C GLY A 111 -8.25 5.74 -8.64
N ARG A 112 -7.03 5.79 -8.11
CA ARG A 112 -6.66 5.30 -6.76
C ARG A 112 -7.02 6.26 -5.62
N ILE A 113 -7.54 7.44 -5.94
CA ILE A 113 -8.45 8.15 -5.04
C ILE A 113 -9.86 7.64 -5.36
N TYR A 114 -10.49 7.00 -4.38
CA TYR A 114 -11.81 6.40 -4.52
C TYR A 114 -12.49 6.28 -3.15
N THR A 115 -13.65 6.93 -3.03
CA THR A 115 -14.59 6.80 -1.92
C THR A 115 -15.78 5.97 -2.41
N TYR A 116 -16.25 5.03 -1.59
CA TYR A 116 -17.46 4.25 -1.87
C TYR A 116 -18.57 4.68 -0.92
N HIS A 117 -19.65 5.23 -1.49
CA HIS A 117 -20.88 5.58 -0.78
C HIS A 117 -21.86 4.40 -0.84
N PHE A 118 -22.38 3.97 0.30
CA PHE A 118 -23.37 2.88 0.36
C PHE A 118 -24.74 3.31 -0.18
N ASP A 119 -25.03 4.61 -0.16
CA ASP A 119 -26.14 5.26 -0.87
C ASP A 119 -25.66 6.59 -1.47
N GLN A 120 -25.31 6.58 -2.76
CA GLN A 120 -24.86 7.76 -3.48
C GLN A 120 -25.97 8.82 -3.62
N GLU A 121 -27.23 8.40 -3.80
CA GLU A 121 -28.34 9.33 -4.01
C GLU A 121 -28.72 10.06 -2.71
N ALA A 122 -28.62 9.39 -1.57
CA ALA A 122 -28.72 10.02 -0.25
C ALA A 122 -27.54 10.96 0.02
N TRP A 123 -26.30 10.54 -0.29
CA TRP A 123 -25.12 11.40 -0.13
C TRP A 123 -25.21 12.67 -0.99
N ASP A 124 -25.61 12.55 -2.26
CA ASP A 124 -25.80 13.69 -3.18
C ASP A 124 -26.84 14.70 -2.69
N LYS A 125 -27.80 14.29 -1.85
CA LYS A 125 -28.81 15.17 -1.24
C LYS A 125 -28.42 15.71 0.13
N SER A 126 -27.38 15.15 0.75
CA SER A 126 -26.95 15.43 2.12
C SER A 126 -25.97 16.60 2.24
N THR A 127 -25.80 17.09 3.47
CA THR A 127 -24.80 18.08 3.89
C THR A 127 -23.96 17.54 5.05
N PRO A 128 -22.81 18.16 5.42
CA PRO A 128 -22.01 17.71 6.56
C PRO A 128 -22.71 17.65 7.93
N ALA A 129 -23.93 18.18 8.06
CA ALA A 129 -24.77 18.06 9.26
C ALA A 129 -25.68 16.82 9.26
N ASP A 130 -25.88 16.18 8.09
CA ASP A 130 -26.79 15.05 7.91
C ASP A 130 -26.07 13.70 8.07
N PRO A 131 -26.69 12.70 8.72
CA PRO A 131 -26.10 11.36 8.85
C PRO A 131 -25.68 10.70 7.54
N ALA A 132 -26.47 10.85 6.46
CA ALA A 132 -26.21 10.23 5.16
C ALA A 132 -24.90 10.70 4.50
N TYR A 133 -24.40 11.88 4.86
CA TYR A 133 -23.13 12.41 4.38
C TYR A 133 -21.92 11.56 4.81
N TYR A 134 -22.10 10.70 5.83
CA TYR A 134 -21.09 9.81 6.39
C TYR A 134 -21.30 8.33 6.05
N ASP A 135 -22.23 8.01 5.14
CA ASP A 135 -22.54 6.65 4.67
C ASP A 135 -21.52 6.12 3.64
N TYR A 136 -20.22 6.28 3.93
CA TYR A 136 -19.14 5.94 3.02
C TYR A 136 -17.94 5.26 3.69
N TYR A 137 -17.02 4.72 2.88
CA TYR A 137 -15.62 4.51 3.29
C TYR A 137 -14.65 4.79 2.13
N ASP A 138 -13.41 5.16 2.45
CA ASP A 138 -12.36 5.35 1.44
C ASP A 138 -11.71 4.01 1.06
N VAL A 139 -11.90 3.63 -0.21
CA VAL A 139 -11.33 2.42 -0.83
C VAL A 139 -9.84 2.62 -1.14
N GLY A 140 -9.47 3.83 -1.53
CA GLY A 140 -8.10 4.23 -1.87
C GLY A 140 -7.38 4.93 -0.72
N ALA A 141 -6.71 6.05 -1.02
CA ALA A 141 -6.15 6.95 -0.01
C ALA A 141 -7.24 7.49 0.93
N MET A 142 -6.92 7.69 2.22
CA MET A 142 -7.91 8.00 3.27
C MET A 142 -7.44 8.98 4.37
N ARG A 143 -6.16 9.36 4.36
CA ARG A 143 -5.53 10.16 5.43
C ARG A 143 -4.25 10.85 4.94
N PHE A 144 -3.84 11.92 5.61
CA PHE A 144 -2.60 12.67 5.36
C PHE A 144 -1.82 12.95 6.66
N PRO A 145 -0.50 12.71 6.68
CA PRO A 145 0.40 13.13 7.76
C PRO A 145 0.71 14.65 7.72
N PRO A 146 0.73 15.35 8.86
CA PRO A 146 1.01 16.78 8.94
C PRO A 146 2.52 17.07 8.88
N MET A 147 3.12 16.94 7.70
CA MET A 147 4.56 17.16 7.49
C MET A 147 4.85 18.11 6.30
N PRO A 148 5.97 18.86 6.29
CA PRO A 148 6.29 19.80 5.20
C PRO A 148 6.31 19.17 3.81
N TYR A 149 6.73 17.91 3.70
CA TYR A 149 6.71 17.13 2.46
C TYR A 149 5.31 17.00 1.85
N MET A 150 4.24 16.97 2.66
CA MET A 150 2.85 16.91 2.20
C MET A 150 2.24 18.30 1.88
N SER A 151 3.00 19.40 2.01
CA SER A 151 2.51 20.78 1.89
C SER A 151 1.90 21.12 0.53
N ARG A 152 2.37 20.50 -0.56
CA ARG A 152 1.77 20.66 -1.91
C ARG A 152 0.30 20.24 -1.96
N ILE A 153 -0.17 19.39 -1.04
CA ILE A 153 -1.57 18.98 -0.95
C ILE A 153 -2.27 19.69 0.21
N ILE A 154 -1.78 19.46 1.44
CA ILE A 154 -2.48 19.86 2.67
C ILE A 154 -1.96 21.15 3.30
N GLY A 155 -1.01 21.83 2.66
CA GLY A 155 -0.50 23.13 3.12
C GLY A 155 -1.57 24.23 3.10
N ASN A 156 -1.17 25.41 3.57
CA ASN A 156 -2.06 26.57 3.70
C ASN A 156 -1.75 27.67 2.64
N ASP A 157 -0.72 27.47 1.83
CA ASP A 157 -0.31 28.38 0.77
C ASP A 157 -1.27 28.36 -0.43
N SER A 158 -1.31 29.44 -1.20
CA SER A 158 -2.17 29.57 -2.38
C SER A 158 -1.86 28.59 -3.52
N TRP A 159 -0.67 27.99 -3.50
CA TRP A 159 -0.20 26.96 -4.44
C TRP A 159 -0.42 25.52 -3.93
N SER A 160 -0.76 25.35 -2.64
CA SER A 160 -1.20 24.06 -2.09
C SER A 160 -2.55 23.68 -2.71
N LEU A 161 -2.72 22.40 -3.06
CA LEU A 161 -3.85 21.90 -3.84
C LEU A 161 -5.21 22.18 -3.18
N ILE A 162 -5.34 21.98 -1.87
CA ILE A 162 -6.60 22.20 -1.15
C ILE A 162 -7.01 23.69 -1.16
N PRO A 163 -6.16 24.65 -0.73
CA PRO A 163 -6.44 26.08 -0.94
C PRO A 163 -6.70 26.47 -2.40
N TYR A 164 -5.95 25.92 -3.36
CA TYR A 164 -6.11 26.24 -4.78
C TYR A 164 -7.48 25.82 -5.32
N ILE A 165 -7.98 24.64 -4.94
CA ILE A 165 -9.34 24.16 -5.24
C ILE A 165 -10.37 25.03 -4.54
N ASN A 166 -10.25 25.23 -3.22
CA ASN A 166 -11.29 25.86 -2.40
C ASN A 166 -11.54 27.33 -2.78
N ALA A 167 -10.54 28.01 -3.34
CA ALA A 167 -10.68 29.36 -3.92
C ALA A 167 -11.42 29.42 -5.27
N ARG A 168 -11.82 28.28 -5.85
CA ARG A 168 -12.35 28.16 -7.23
C ARG A 168 -13.62 27.31 -7.36
N VAL A 169 -14.07 26.65 -6.28
CA VAL A 169 -15.30 25.83 -6.24
C VAL A 169 -16.35 26.45 -5.32
N ALA A 170 -17.61 26.02 -5.48
CA ALA A 170 -18.68 26.39 -4.56
C ALA A 170 -18.44 25.80 -3.15
N GLU A 171 -19.00 26.43 -2.11
CA GLU A 171 -18.85 26.01 -0.70
C GLU A 171 -19.13 24.52 -0.48
N ARG A 172 -20.17 23.98 -1.12
CA ARG A 172 -20.54 22.55 -1.07
C ARG A 172 -19.43 21.61 -1.56
N ASP A 173 -18.61 22.06 -2.51
CA ASP A 173 -17.59 21.25 -3.18
C ASP A 173 -16.17 21.53 -2.65
N GLN A 174 -16.03 22.34 -1.59
CA GLN A 174 -14.76 22.58 -0.95
C GLN A 174 -14.20 21.33 -0.26
N VAL A 175 -12.90 21.14 -0.41
CA VAL A 175 -12.14 20.06 0.19
C VAL A 175 -11.82 20.44 1.63
N VAL A 176 -12.65 19.94 2.57
CA VAL A 176 -12.53 20.26 4.00
C VAL A 176 -11.71 19.20 4.72
N LYS A 177 -10.56 19.60 5.27
CA LYS A 177 -9.76 18.77 6.20
C LYS A 177 -10.52 18.60 7.53
N LYS A 178 -10.62 17.38 8.05
CA LYS A 178 -10.95 17.05 9.46
C LYS A 178 -9.82 16.24 10.07
N HIS A 179 -9.77 16.15 11.39
CA HIS A 179 -8.80 15.31 12.09
C HIS A 179 -9.04 13.81 11.82
N TYR A 180 -7.96 13.07 11.58
CA TYR A 180 -7.94 11.60 11.49
C TYR A 180 -7.37 11.04 12.80
N ILE A 181 -8.24 10.44 13.60
CA ILE A 181 -7.89 9.82 14.88
C ILE A 181 -7.19 8.48 14.57
N PHE A 182 -5.85 8.50 14.52
CA PHE A 182 -5.05 7.33 14.16
C PHE A 182 -5.11 6.22 15.22
N ARG A 183 -5.19 6.61 16.49
CA ARG A 183 -5.21 5.72 17.66
C ARG A 183 -6.30 6.14 18.61
N THR A 184 -6.91 5.16 19.27
CA THR A 184 -7.72 5.37 20.49
C THR A 184 -7.29 4.31 21.49
N ASP A 185 -7.01 4.71 22.73
CA ASP A 185 -6.35 3.87 23.74
C ASP A 185 -7.10 2.56 24.07
N ASN A 186 -8.43 2.59 23.98
CA ASN A 186 -9.31 1.46 24.27
C ASN A 186 -9.53 0.46 23.11
N THR A 187 -8.92 0.69 21.94
CA THR A 187 -8.93 -0.28 20.82
C THR A 187 -8.03 -1.49 21.11
N PHE A 188 -8.01 -2.51 20.23
CA PHE A 188 -7.46 -3.82 20.54
C PHE A 188 -6.21 -4.22 19.74
N ARG A 189 -5.34 -5.01 20.38
CA ARG A 189 -4.45 -5.96 19.70
C ARG A 189 -4.87 -7.39 20.04
N ARG A 190 -4.91 -8.29 19.06
CA ARG A 190 -5.15 -9.73 19.29
C ARG A 190 -4.19 -10.60 18.49
N PHE A 191 -3.23 -11.22 19.15
CA PHE A 191 -2.26 -12.14 18.55
C PHE A 191 -2.22 -13.46 19.35
N ASN A 192 -1.91 -14.58 18.71
CA ASN A 192 -1.90 -15.93 19.27
C ASN A 192 -3.12 -16.27 20.17
N GLY A 193 -4.31 -15.80 19.78
CA GLY A 193 -5.56 -16.01 20.54
C GLY A 193 -5.76 -15.13 21.78
N ILE A 194 -4.79 -14.28 22.14
CA ILE A 194 -4.84 -13.41 23.33
C ILE A 194 -5.14 -11.98 22.89
N THR A 195 -6.13 -11.33 23.52
CA THR A 195 -6.52 -9.93 23.29
C THR A 195 -5.98 -9.00 24.38
N SER A 196 -5.54 -7.80 24.00
CA SER A 196 -5.04 -6.74 24.88
C SER A 196 -5.50 -5.36 24.38
N LEU A 197 -5.65 -4.39 25.29
CA LEU A 197 -5.94 -3.01 24.93
C LEU A 197 -4.69 -2.35 24.33
N LEU A 198 -4.86 -1.47 23.34
CA LEU A 198 -3.77 -0.78 22.65
C LEU A 198 -3.01 0.21 23.56
N GLN A 199 -3.63 0.64 24.67
CA GLN A 199 -2.99 1.41 25.75
C GLN A 199 -2.06 0.60 26.66
N ASP A 200 -2.19 -0.72 26.70
CA ASP A 200 -1.36 -1.57 27.57
C ASP A 200 0.11 -1.50 27.09
N PRO A 201 1.08 -1.10 27.95
CA PRO A 201 2.48 -0.94 27.53
C PRO A 201 3.10 -2.21 26.95
N ASN A 202 2.63 -3.39 27.40
CA ASN A 202 3.10 -4.68 26.96
C ASN A 202 2.23 -5.27 25.82
N SER A 203 1.29 -4.50 25.24
CA SER A 203 0.42 -4.95 24.14
C SER A 203 1.19 -5.31 22.85
N ALA A 204 2.48 -4.96 22.74
CA ALA A 204 3.36 -5.31 21.63
C ALA A 204 4.61 -6.13 22.05
N SER A 205 4.59 -6.75 23.25
CA SER A 205 5.66 -7.65 23.72
C SER A 205 5.38 -9.11 23.29
N PRO A 206 6.37 -9.87 22.80
CA PRO A 206 6.18 -11.27 22.38
C PRO A 206 5.77 -12.18 23.54
N ALA A 207 6.25 -11.88 24.75
CA ALA A 207 5.94 -12.63 25.98
C ALA A 207 4.47 -12.53 26.42
N ARG A 208 3.69 -11.54 25.91
CA ARG A 208 2.24 -11.47 26.12
C ARG A 208 1.47 -12.51 25.29
N TYR A 209 2.06 -12.95 24.19
CA TYR A 209 1.42 -13.75 23.15
C TYR A 209 2.07 -15.13 23.01
N ASP A 210 2.82 -15.58 24.04
CA ASP A 210 3.56 -16.85 24.07
C ASP A 210 4.51 -17.07 22.86
N VAL A 211 4.99 -15.98 22.23
CA VAL A 211 5.89 -16.06 21.07
C VAL A 211 7.34 -16.26 21.57
N PRO A 212 8.05 -17.31 21.12
CA PRO A 212 9.37 -17.68 21.64
C PRO A 212 10.51 -16.80 21.09
N VAL A 213 10.49 -15.51 21.44
CA VAL A 213 11.58 -14.56 21.19
C VAL A 213 12.52 -14.57 22.41
N PHE A 214 13.72 -15.12 22.25
CA PHE A 214 14.69 -15.26 23.35
C PHE A 214 15.56 -14.02 23.59
N ASN A 215 15.52 -13.04 22.68
CA ASN A 215 16.24 -11.77 22.81
C ASN A 215 15.55 -10.85 23.83
N SER A 216 16.22 -10.61 24.96
CA SER A 216 15.70 -9.81 26.09
C SER A 216 15.42 -8.35 25.77
N THR A 217 15.86 -7.84 24.61
CA THR A 217 15.51 -6.50 24.11
C THR A 217 14.00 -6.33 23.97
N PHE A 218 13.28 -7.38 23.54
CA PHE A 218 11.81 -7.36 23.37
C PHE A 218 11.02 -7.48 24.69
N ASN A 219 11.71 -7.61 25.83
CA ASN A 219 11.11 -7.50 27.17
C ASN A 219 11.02 -6.04 27.64
N THR A 220 11.77 -5.11 27.04
CA THR A 220 11.83 -3.70 27.46
C THR A 220 11.56 -2.71 26.32
N GLN A 221 11.62 -3.16 25.06
CA GLN A 221 11.32 -2.36 23.88
C GLN A 221 10.28 -3.06 22.99
N SER A 222 9.37 -2.29 22.41
CA SER A 222 8.45 -2.79 21.38
C SER A 222 9.21 -3.12 20.10
N ALA A 223 8.69 -4.05 19.30
CA ALA A 223 9.21 -4.35 17.96
C ALA A 223 9.37 -3.10 17.07
N TYR A 224 8.49 -2.11 17.26
CA TYR A 224 8.58 -0.81 16.59
C TYR A 224 9.79 0.01 17.05
N ASN A 225 10.01 0.13 18.37
CA ASN A 225 11.16 0.87 18.90
C ASN A 225 12.50 0.21 18.51
N VAL A 226 12.54 -1.13 18.47
CA VAL A 226 13.70 -1.89 17.98
C VAL A 226 14.02 -1.57 16.52
N TRP A 227 13.01 -1.57 15.64
CA TRP A 227 13.15 -1.18 14.23
C TRP A 227 13.58 0.28 14.09
N LYS A 228 12.84 1.21 14.71
CA LYS A 228 13.12 2.66 14.72
C LYS A 228 14.56 2.96 15.12
N ALA A 229 15.11 2.26 16.11
CA ALA A 229 16.49 2.45 16.55
C ALA A 229 17.50 2.18 15.41
N GLN A 230 17.32 1.10 14.63
CA GLN A 230 18.25 0.73 13.55
C GLN A 230 18.31 1.79 12.44
N VAL A 231 17.15 2.34 12.06
CA VAL A 231 17.04 3.29 10.94
C VAL A 231 17.06 4.77 11.35
N SER A 232 17.15 5.05 12.64
CA SER A 232 17.11 6.40 13.23
C SER A 232 18.09 7.39 12.60
N SER A 233 19.28 6.95 12.21
CA SER A 233 20.28 7.78 11.51
C SER A 233 19.83 8.21 10.11
N MET A 234 19.08 7.35 9.40
CA MET A 234 18.59 7.60 8.06
C MET A 234 17.31 8.45 8.06
N THR A 235 16.38 8.20 8.98
CA THR A 235 15.18 9.04 9.15
C THR A 235 15.54 10.45 9.64
N THR A 236 16.54 10.58 10.52
CA THR A 236 17.09 11.89 10.94
C THR A 236 17.71 12.64 9.75
N ALA A 237 18.42 11.95 8.85
CA ALA A 237 19.00 12.59 7.67
C ALA A 237 17.93 13.14 6.72
N LEU A 238 16.86 12.38 6.44
CA LEU A 238 15.70 12.85 5.65
C LEU A 238 15.04 14.09 6.25
N SER A 239 14.82 14.11 7.57
CA SER A 239 14.22 15.26 8.28
C SER A 239 15.15 16.49 8.36
N ALA A 240 16.47 16.30 8.34
CA ALA A 240 17.41 17.41 8.28
C ALA A 240 17.44 18.05 6.88
N ASN A 241 17.52 17.24 5.83
CA ASN A 241 17.43 17.65 4.43
C ASN A 241 17.09 16.44 3.54
N PHE A 242 15.94 16.49 2.86
CA PHE A 242 15.40 15.34 2.13
C PHE A 242 16.39 14.76 1.11
N ASP A 243 17.05 15.62 0.31
CA ASP A 243 18.05 15.22 -0.67
C ASP A 243 19.20 14.38 -0.09
N THR A 244 19.86 14.88 0.96
CA THR A 244 21.01 14.22 1.57
C THR A 244 20.59 12.99 2.39
N GLY A 245 19.37 12.98 2.93
CA GLY A 245 18.74 11.79 3.48
C GLY A 245 18.48 10.70 2.44
N PHE A 246 17.80 11.04 1.35
CA PHE A 246 17.50 10.11 0.24
C PHE A 246 18.78 9.50 -0.34
N ASN A 247 19.85 10.29 -0.43
CA ASN A 247 21.19 9.83 -0.83
C ASN A 247 21.84 8.83 0.14
N LEU A 248 21.56 8.94 1.43
CA LEU A 248 22.01 7.94 2.39
C LEU A 248 21.28 6.61 2.12
N LEU A 249 19.98 6.65 1.81
CA LEU A 249 19.19 5.46 1.48
C LEU A 249 19.73 4.72 0.26
N MET A 250 20.14 5.43 -0.79
CA MET A 250 20.65 4.81 -2.03
C MET A 250 21.89 3.92 -1.83
N LYS A 251 22.59 4.03 -0.68
CA LYS A 251 23.68 3.11 -0.32
C LYS A 251 23.20 1.75 0.19
N TYR A 252 21.95 1.69 0.69
CA TYR A 252 21.30 0.51 1.23
C TYR A 252 20.19 -0.02 0.30
N ASP A 253 19.90 0.67 -0.80
CA ASP A 253 18.79 0.31 -1.71
C ASP A 253 18.89 -1.11 -2.28
N SER A 254 20.09 -1.65 -2.45
CA SER A 254 20.29 -3.03 -2.92
C SER A 254 20.13 -4.11 -1.83
N VAL A 255 19.66 -3.75 -0.63
CA VAL A 255 19.57 -4.63 0.55
C VAL A 255 18.12 -4.73 1.03
N THR A 256 17.66 -5.94 1.37
CA THR A 256 16.32 -6.13 1.99
C THR A 256 16.30 -5.77 3.47
N VAL A 257 15.12 -5.54 4.05
CA VAL A 257 14.99 -5.30 5.50
C VAL A 257 15.43 -6.53 6.31
N ARG A 258 15.07 -7.74 5.88
CA ARG A 258 15.50 -8.99 6.55
C ARG A 258 17.02 -9.15 6.48
N GLU A 259 17.62 -8.99 5.32
CA GLU A 259 19.08 -9.08 5.12
C GLU A 259 19.83 -8.08 5.99
N PHE A 260 19.40 -6.81 6.01
CA PHE A 260 19.98 -5.79 6.87
C PHE A 260 19.87 -6.13 8.36
N LEU A 261 18.72 -6.65 8.83
CA LEU A 261 18.53 -7.04 10.23
C LEU A 261 19.31 -8.32 10.60
N LEU A 262 19.47 -9.27 9.68
CA LEU A 262 20.36 -10.42 9.86
C LEU A 262 21.82 -9.96 10.03
N ASP A 263 22.26 -8.98 9.23
CA ASP A 263 23.59 -8.35 9.36
C ASP A 263 23.75 -7.53 10.66
N GLN A 264 22.67 -7.00 11.23
CA GLN A 264 22.68 -6.42 12.59
C GLN A 264 22.62 -7.49 13.71
N GLY A 265 22.55 -8.78 13.36
CA GLY A 265 22.60 -9.90 14.29
C GLY A 265 21.25 -10.33 14.89
N PHE A 266 20.12 -9.86 14.37
CA PHE A 266 18.80 -10.35 14.76
C PHE A 266 18.55 -11.76 14.21
N THR A 267 17.84 -12.60 14.96
CA THR A 267 17.42 -13.93 14.45
C THR A 267 16.17 -13.83 13.58
N ASN A 268 15.93 -14.81 12.69
CA ASN A 268 14.70 -14.82 11.88
C ASN A 268 13.43 -14.72 12.73
N THR A 269 13.34 -15.41 13.86
CA THR A 269 12.18 -15.31 14.78
C THR A 269 11.96 -13.89 15.33
N GLU A 270 13.03 -13.13 15.54
CA GLU A 270 12.94 -11.72 15.96
C GLU A 270 12.49 -10.82 14.80
N ILE A 271 12.99 -11.07 13.60
CA ILE A 271 12.63 -10.34 12.38
C ILE A 271 11.17 -10.63 11.99
N ASP A 272 10.72 -11.87 12.07
CA ASP A 272 9.35 -12.29 11.82
C ASP A 272 8.38 -11.69 12.85
N TRP A 273 8.80 -11.58 14.12
CA TRP A 273 8.05 -10.84 15.15
C TRP A 273 8.00 -9.33 14.86
N MET A 274 9.09 -8.75 14.36
CA MET A 274 9.13 -7.35 13.94
C MET A 274 8.19 -7.08 12.77
N GLU A 275 8.23 -7.89 11.70
CA GLU A 275 7.30 -7.78 10.58
C GLU A 275 5.84 -7.94 11.06
N THR A 276 5.55 -8.99 11.82
CA THR A 276 4.18 -9.33 12.29
C THR A 276 3.51 -8.18 13.06
N ILE A 277 4.28 -7.41 13.83
CA ILE A 277 3.80 -6.28 14.63
C ILE A 277 3.87 -4.95 13.88
N ASN A 278 4.86 -4.75 13.02
CA ASN A 278 5.14 -3.45 12.38
C ASN A 278 4.51 -3.28 10.99
N ASP A 279 4.35 -4.34 10.21
CA ASP A 279 4.06 -4.26 8.77
C ASP A 279 3.10 -5.40 8.31
N ALA A 280 2.96 -5.61 6.99
CA ALA A 280 2.22 -6.73 6.42
C ALA A 280 3.15 -7.89 6.00
N THR A 281 2.57 -9.07 5.77
CA THR A 281 3.37 -10.29 5.68
C THR A 281 4.13 -10.43 4.37
N GLY A 282 5.45 -10.65 4.48
CA GLY A 282 6.43 -10.72 3.39
C GLY A 282 7.07 -9.38 3.03
N HIS A 283 6.74 -8.30 3.73
CA HIS A 283 7.26 -6.96 3.45
C HIS A 283 8.75 -6.83 3.75
N TYR A 284 9.25 -7.48 4.80
CA TYR A 284 10.67 -7.38 5.18
C TYR A 284 11.60 -8.13 4.22
N ASP A 285 11.07 -9.10 3.46
CA ASP A 285 11.75 -9.79 2.37
C ASP A 285 11.57 -9.08 1.01
N MET A 286 10.52 -8.27 0.84
CA MET A 286 10.18 -7.59 -0.42
C MET A 286 10.76 -6.17 -0.51
N TYR A 287 10.73 -5.39 0.58
CA TYR A 287 11.15 -3.99 0.60
C TYR A 287 12.67 -3.85 0.43
N SER A 288 13.12 -2.86 -0.34
CA SER A 288 14.46 -2.31 -0.11
C SER A 288 14.52 -1.53 1.20
N MET A 289 15.70 -1.45 1.82
CA MET A 289 15.91 -0.56 2.97
C MET A 289 15.51 0.89 2.68
N SER A 290 15.63 1.37 1.44
CA SER A 290 15.14 2.71 1.06
C SER A 290 13.63 2.84 1.23
N GLN A 291 12.86 1.87 0.73
CA GLN A 291 11.41 1.84 0.84
C GLN A 291 10.96 1.79 2.32
N ALA A 292 11.61 0.94 3.11
CA ALA A 292 11.31 0.75 4.53
C ALA A 292 11.60 2.02 5.35
N VAL A 293 12.70 2.73 5.04
CA VAL A 293 13.07 3.96 5.73
C VAL A 293 12.18 5.13 5.34
N LEU A 294 11.72 5.21 4.09
CA LEU A 294 10.78 6.25 3.65
C LEU A 294 9.42 6.12 4.35
N GLU A 295 8.87 4.90 4.44
CA GLU A 295 7.65 4.63 5.21
C GLU A 295 7.88 4.98 6.69
N GLN A 296 8.93 4.44 7.32
CA GLN A 296 9.25 4.75 8.72
C GLN A 296 9.36 6.25 8.96
N TRP A 297 10.05 7.00 8.08
CA TRP A 297 10.25 8.44 8.18
C TRP A 297 8.94 9.23 8.18
N ILE A 298 7.98 8.85 7.34
CA ILE A 298 6.66 9.49 7.27
C ILE A 298 5.87 9.30 8.57
N PHE A 299 5.89 8.09 9.15
CA PHE A 299 5.24 7.83 10.44
C PHE A 299 5.99 8.48 11.63
N ASP A 300 7.33 8.46 11.63
CA ASP A 300 8.15 9.03 12.71
C ASP A 300 8.11 10.57 12.79
N SER A 301 8.10 11.23 11.63
CA SER A 301 8.36 12.68 11.53
C SER A 301 7.09 13.52 11.45
N ALA A 302 5.92 12.88 11.33
CA ALA A 302 4.63 13.54 11.27
C ALA A 302 3.84 13.26 12.55
N ASP A 303 3.51 14.32 13.29
CA ASP A 303 2.76 14.23 14.55
C ASP A 303 1.45 13.45 14.38
N ILE A 304 1.41 12.24 14.96
CA ILE A 304 0.37 11.24 14.75
C ILE A 304 -1.01 11.68 15.26
N ASP A 305 -1.03 12.59 16.24
CA ASP A 305 -2.23 13.14 16.86
C ASP A 305 -2.77 14.37 16.08
N ASN A 306 -2.07 14.80 15.02
CA ASN A 306 -2.49 15.88 14.12
C ASN A 306 -2.71 15.40 12.66
N TRP A 307 -2.86 14.09 12.42
CA TRP A 307 -3.25 13.56 11.10
C TRP A 307 -4.62 14.06 10.65
N SER A 308 -4.84 14.11 9.33
CA SER A 308 -6.07 14.63 8.74
C SER A 308 -6.68 13.71 7.68
N LEU A 309 -7.99 13.82 7.49
CA LEU A 309 -8.79 13.18 6.44
C LEU A 309 -9.61 14.24 5.69
N ILE A 310 -10.23 13.87 4.58
CA ILE A 310 -11.18 14.75 3.87
C ILE A 310 -12.61 14.41 4.27
N ASN A 311 -13.34 15.40 4.74
CA ASN A 311 -14.72 15.27 5.20
C ASN A 311 -15.66 15.05 4.01
N GLY A 312 -16.33 13.89 3.98
CA GLY A 312 -17.26 13.49 2.91
C GLY A 312 -16.69 12.46 1.94
N GLY A 313 -15.37 12.20 1.98
CA GLY A 313 -14.67 11.29 1.08
C GLY A 313 -13.35 11.89 0.61
N MET A 314 -12.31 11.08 0.43
CA MET A 314 -11.06 11.52 -0.21
C MET A 314 -11.28 11.93 -1.67
N ASP A 315 -12.30 11.38 -2.34
CA ASP A 315 -12.61 11.70 -3.73
C ASP A 315 -13.14 13.12 -3.96
N MET A 316 -13.57 13.83 -2.90
CA MET A 316 -13.83 15.27 -2.92
C MET A 316 -12.61 16.06 -3.42
N LEU A 317 -11.37 15.58 -3.18
CA LEU A 317 -10.16 16.18 -3.74
C LEU A 317 -10.15 16.07 -5.27
N THR A 318 -10.46 14.90 -5.83
CA THR A 318 -10.53 14.67 -7.28
C THR A 318 -11.74 15.31 -7.95
N LYS A 319 -12.88 15.37 -7.25
CA LYS A 319 -14.07 16.13 -7.65
C LYS A 319 -13.73 17.62 -7.77
N GLY A 320 -13.08 18.17 -6.75
CA GLY A 320 -12.61 19.56 -6.73
C GLY A 320 -11.64 19.88 -7.87
N MET A 321 -10.64 19.01 -8.12
CA MET A 321 -9.76 19.16 -9.28
C MET A 321 -10.53 19.11 -10.62
N ASN A 322 -11.43 18.14 -10.78
CA ASN A 322 -12.23 17.99 -12.00
C ASN A 322 -13.20 19.17 -12.22
N LEU A 323 -13.68 19.84 -11.17
CA LEU A 323 -14.50 21.04 -11.31
C LEU A 323 -13.71 22.21 -11.90
N ILE A 324 -12.44 22.39 -11.52
CA ILE A 324 -11.64 23.58 -11.87
C ILE A 324 -10.83 23.48 -13.17
N VAL A 325 -10.49 22.27 -13.64
CA VAL A 325 -9.80 22.09 -14.95
C VAL A 325 -10.67 22.55 -16.11
N LYS A 326 -10.10 23.19 -17.11
CA LYS A 326 -10.79 23.69 -18.31
C LYS A 326 -11.39 22.55 -19.14
N ASN A 327 -10.54 21.60 -19.58
CA ASN A 327 -10.94 20.48 -20.43
C ASN A 327 -11.20 19.26 -19.53
N LYS A 328 -12.41 18.70 -19.57
CA LYS A 328 -12.83 17.60 -18.67
C LYS A 328 -12.36 16.23 -19.18
N PRO A 329 -12.08 15.25 -18.31
CA PRO A 329 -11.77 13.89 -18.74
C PRO A 329 -12.89 13.24 -19.55
N VAL A 330 -12.51 12.66 -20.69
CA VAL A 330 -13.37 11.77 -21.45
C VAL A 330 -13.29 10.39 -20.80
N LEU A 331 -14.40 9.95 -20.19
CA LEU A 331 -14.54 8.66 -19.53
C LEU A 331 -14.77 7.53 -20.55
N HIS A 332 -14.55 6.28 -20.12
CA HIS A 332 -14.61 5.08 -20.98
C HIS A 332 -13.67 5.12 -22.21
N ASN A 333 -12.60 5.92 -22.14
CA ASN A 333 -11.74 6.24 -23.27
C ASN A 333 -10.40 5.50 -23.14
N ARG A 334 -10.39 4.21 -23.49
CA ARG A 334 -9.20 3.34 -23.37
C ARG A 334 -8.19 3.70 -24.46
N VAL A 335 -7.04 4.26 -24.09
CA VAL A 335 -5.87 4.26 -24.98
C VAL A 335 -5.40 2.82 -25.19
N SER A 336 -5.24 2.41 -26.45
CA SER A 336 -4.71 1.09 -26.85
C SER A 336 -3.28 1.15 -27.35
N ASP A 337 -2.89 2.26 -28.00
CA ASP A 337 -1.57 2.43 -28.62
C ASP A 337 -1.04 3.86 -28.40
N ILE A 338 0.29 4.00 -28.35
CA ILE A 338 1.02 5.28 -28.42
C ILE A 338 2.15 5.11 -29.45
N LYS A 339 2.28 6.05 -30.40
CA LYS A 339 3.12 5.93 -31.60
C LYS A 339 3.78 7.28 -31.93
N LYS A 340 4.91 7.27 -32.63
CA LYS A 340 5.49 8.50 -33.22
C LYS A 340 4.80 8.85 -34.54
N ASN A 341 4.52 10.14 -34.75
CA ASN A 341 4.16 10.67 -36.07
C ASN A 341 5.40 11.17 -36.84
N THR A 342 5.30 11.23 -38.16
CA THR A 342 6.37 11.72 -39.05
C THR A 342 6.63 13.23 -38.94
N ASN A 343 5.82 13.97 -38.18
CA ASN A 343 5.94 15.40 -37.90
C ASN A 343 6.51 15.70 -36.48
N GLY A 344 7.08 14.70 -35.79
CA GLY A 344 7.63 14.86 -34.44
C GLY A 344 6.62 14.79 -33.30
N SER A 345 5.32 14.94 -33.58
CA SER A 345 4.27 14.71 -32.58
C SER A 345 4.13 13.21 -32.23
N LEU A 346 3.40 12.91 -31.16
CA LEU A 346 2.96 11.55 -30.83
C LEU A 346 1.49 11.38 -31.19
N LYS A 347 1.14 10.19 -31.67
CA LYS A 347 -0.23 9.73 -31.87
C LYS A 347 -0.63 8.79 -30.74
N ILE A 348 -1.85 8.93 -30.24
CA ILE A 348 -2.51 7.87 -29.47
C ILE A 348 -3.66 7.27 -30.28
N VAL A 349 -3.90 5.97 -30.11
CA VAL A 349 -5.11 5.30 -30.59
C VAL A 349 -5.99 4.98 -29.39
N VAL A 350 -7.27 5.31 -29.50
CA VAL A 350 -8.27 5.24 -28.43
C VAL A 350 -9.42 4.34 -28.87
N ASN A 351 -9.87 3.49 -27.97
CA ASN A 351 -10.89 2.45 -28.19
C ASN A 351 -10.58 1.50 -29.38
N GLY A 352 -9.31 1.47 -29.83
CA GLY A 352 -8.83 0.70 -30.99
C GLY A 352 -9.11 1.35 -32.36
N THR A 353 -9.69 2.56 -32.44
CA THR A 353 -10.13 3.16 -33.71
C THR A 353 -10.00 4.68 -33.81
N GLU A 354 -10.01 5.41 -32.70
CA GLU A 354 -10.02 6.87 -32.69
C GLU A 354 -8.58 7.40 -32.52
N GLU A 355 -8.08 8.15 -33.51
CA GLU A 355 -6.70 8.66 -33.50
C GLU A 355 -6.64 10.13 -33.04
N TYR A 356 -5.68 10.45 -32.19
CA TYR A 356 -5.43 11.81 -31.70
C TYR A 356 -3.93 12.12 -31.73
N ASP A 357 -3.55 13.27 -32.29
CA ASP A 357 -2.16 13.73 -32.39
C ASP A 357 -1.88 14.81 -31.33
N TYR A 358 -0.78 14.65 -30.58
CA TYR A 358 -0.35 15.53 -29.50
C TYR A 358 1.15 15.85 -29.59
N ALA A 359 1.51 17.10 -29.30
CA ALA A 359 2.90 17.53 -29.20
C ALA A 359 3.66 16.80 -28.07
N HIS A 360 2.98 16.51 -26.96
CA HIS A 360 3.51 15.70 -25.85
C HIS A 360 2.43 14.76 -25.29
N VAL A 361 2.83 13.61 -24.75
CA VAL A 361 1.92 12.70 -24.04
C VAL A 361 2.42 12.49 -22.62
N ILE A 362 1.55 12.71 -21.63
CA ILE A 362 1.80 12.38 -20.22
C ILE A 362 0.99 11.14 -19.88
N SER A 363 1.66 9.99 -19.74
CA SER A 363 1.04 8.79 -19.17
C SER A 363 1.04 8.87 -17.64
N THR A 364 -0.14 8.80 -17.03
CA THR A 364 -0.32 8.70 -15.58
C THR A 364 -0.86 7.33 -15.12
N VAL A 365 -0.84 6.37 -16.05
CA VAL A 365 -1.31 5.00 -15.88
C VAL A 365 -0.33 4.23 -14.96
N PRO A 366 -0.81 3.51 -13.94
CA PRO A 366 0.05 2.64 -13.11
C PRO A 366 0.83 1.63 -13.97
N LEU A 367 2.10 1.38 -13.66
CA LEU A 367 3.01 0.67 -14.58
C LEU A 367 2.55 -0.76 -14.92
N GLY A 368 1.89 -1.44 -13.97
CA GLY A 368 1.26 -2.75 -14.20
C GLY A 368 0.12 -2.71 -15.25
N ALA A 369 -0.63 -1.62 -15.34
CA ALA A 369 -1.70 -1.42 -16.32
C ALA A 369 -1.18 -0.81 -17.64
N LEU A 370 -0.11 -0.01 -17.58
CA LEU A 370 0.57 0.59 -18.74
C LEU A 370 1.11 -0.49 -19.71
N GLN A 371 1.49 -1.67 -19.20
CA GLN A 371 1.89 -2.83 -20.01
C GLN A 371 0.81 -3.34 -20.98
N ALA A 372 -0.46 -2.94 -20.80
CA ALA A 372 -1.56 -3.26 -21.72
C ALA A 372 -1.74 -2.22 -22.86
N ILE A 373 -0.87 -1.21 -22.95
CA ILE A 373 -0.86 -0.21 -24.02
C ILE A 373 0.31 -0.52 -24.96
N ASN A 374 0.04 -0.61 -26.27
CA ASN A 374 1.05 -0.83 -27.28
C ASN A 374 1.93 0.42 -27.47
N MET A 375 3.19 0.32 -27.06
CA MET A 375 4.19 1.39 -27.20
C MET A 375 5.39 0.99 -28.09
N THR A 376 5.25 -0.06 -28.91
CA THR A 376 6.39 -0.56 -29.73
C THR A 376 6.87 0.47 -30.74
N GLU A 377 6.00 1.37 -31.20
CA GLU A 377 6.30 2.43 -32.17
C GLU A 377 6.79 3.75 -31.50
N LEU A 378 7.15 3.70 -30.22
CA LEU A 378 7.88 4.79 -29.53
C LEU A 378 9.41 4.56 -29.48
N ASP A 379 9.89 3.39 -29.88
CA ASP A 379 11.30 2.95 -29.74
C ASP A 379 11.84 3.09 -28.30
N LEU A 380 10.99 2.87 -27.28
CA LEU A 380 11.43 2.84 -25.88
C LEU A 380 12.60 1.86 -25.72
N ASN A 381 13.64 2.24 -24.99
CA ASN A 381 14.83 1.42 -24.90
C ASN A 381 14.63 0.21 -23.97
N TYR A 382 15.56 -0.75 -23.97
CA TYR A 382 15.46 -1.97 -23.15
C TYR A 382 15.18 -1.68 -21.66
N PHE A 383 15.83 -0.66 -21.10
CA PHE A 383 15.74 -0.34 -19.68
C PHE A 383 14.45 0.40 -19.30
N GLU A 384 13.91 1.24 -20.19
CA GLU A 384 12.58 1.85 -20.03
C GLU A 384 11.50 0.75 -20.01
N ASN A 385 11.52 -0.16 -20.99
CA ASN A 385 10.62 -1.32 -21.02
C ASN A 385 10.83 -2.27 -19.83
N HIS A 386 12.07 -2.45 -19.38
CA HIS A 386 12.38 -3.22 -18.18
C HIS A 386 11.72 -2.59 -16.95
N ALA A 387 11.90 -1.28 -16.72
CA ALA A 387 11.35 -0.57 -15.58
C ALA A 387 9.81 -0.59 -15.54
N ILE A 388 9.14 -0.38 -16.68
CA ILE A 388 7.67 -0.50 -16.80
C ILE A 388 7.17 -1.89 -16.37
N ARG A 389 8.00 -2.93 -16.58
CA ARG A 389 7.68 -4.33 -16.26
C ARG A 389 8.14 -4.78 -14.87
N SER A 390 9.18 -4.17 -14.29
CA SER A 390 9.87 -4.71 -13.10
C SER A 390 9.73 -3.87 -11.83
N LEU A 391 9.43 -2.57 -11.91
CA LEU A 391 9.20 -1.75 -10.72
C LEU A 391 8.01 -2.28 -9.92
N ASN A 392 8.27 -2.63 -8.66
CA ASN A 392 7.39 -3.48 -7.88
C ASN A 392 6.18 -2.71 -7.30
N TYR A 393 5.02 -3.36 -7.32
CA TYR A 393 3.77 -2.88 -6.74
C TYR A 393 3.32 -3.82 -5.63
N ASP A 394 2.81 -3.26 -4.53
CA ASP A 394 2.20 -4.02 -3.45
C ASP A 394 0.70 -4.29 -3.73
N PRO A 395 0.19 -5.50 -3.47
CA PRO A 395 -1.23 -5.75 -3.35
C PRO A 395 -1.84 -5.14 -2.09
N SER A 396 -3.01 -4.53 -2.24
CA SER A 396 -3.77 -3.94 -1.14
C SER A 396 -5.25 -4.22 -1.32
N THR A 397 -5.93 -4.59 -0.24
CA THR A 397 -7.35 -4.92 -0.24
C THR A 397 -8.05 -4.28 0.96
N LYS A 398 -9.24 -3.71 0.72
CA LYS A 398 -10.11 -3.16 1.78
C LYS A 398 -11.51 -3.73 1.70
N ILE A 399 -12.04 -4.08 2.86
CA ILE A 399 -13.43 -4.52 3.04
C ILE A 399 -14.12 -3.49 3.94
N GLY A 400 -15.02 -2.69 3.33
CA GLY A 400 -15.88 -1.74 4.01
C GLY A 400 -17.21 -2.39 4.37
N PHE A 401 -17.62 -2.30 5.63
CA PHE A 401 -18.89 -2.84 6.13
C PHE A 401 -19.83 -1.72 6.58
N LYS A 402 -21.13 -1.96 6.42
CA LYS A 402 -22.22 -1.13 6.95
C LYS A 402 -23.05 -1.91 7.96
N PHE A 403 -23.25 -1.28 9.12
CA PHE A 403 -24.03 -1.77 10.24
C PHE A 403 -25.12 -0.75 10.63
N LYS A 404 -26.25 -1.25 11.18
CA LYS A 404 -27.38 -0.46 11.71
C LYS A 404 -26.99 0.56 12.77
N THR A 405 -25.93 0.27 13.52
CA THR A 405 -25.44 1.08 14.62
C THR A 405 -23.93 1.06 14.63
N ARG A 406 -23.35 2.14 15.16
CA ARG A 406 -21.93 2.21 15.53
C ARG A 406 -21.72 1.43 16.84
N TRP A 407 -21.84 0.12 16.77
CA TRP A 407 -21.79 -0.78 17.93
C TRP A 407 -20.47 -0.67 18.71
N TRP A 408 -19.37 -0.30 18.03
CA TRP A 408 -18.06 -0.02 18.63
C TRP A 408 -18.04 1.23 19.54
N GLU A 409 -19.02 2.14 19.42
CA GLU A 409 -19.18 3.29 20.33
C GLU A 409 -19.86 2.87 21.65
N ASN A 410 -20.24 1.60 21.81
CA ASN A 410 -21.00 1.07 22.95
C ASN A 410 -20.35 -0.18 23.58
N LEU A 411 -19.05 -0.39 23.37
CA LEU A 411 -18.30 -1.51 23.95
C LEU A 411 -18.01 -1.29 25.45
N ALA A 412 -17.85 -2.39 26.20
CA ALA A 412 -17.56 -2.35 27.64
C ALA A 412 -16.18 -1.74 27.97
N THR A 413 -15.28 -1.64 26.98
CA THR A 413 -13.99 -0.94 27.07
C THR A 413 -14.10 0.57 26.78
N GLY A 414 -15.32 1.07 26.57
CA GLY A 414 -15.61 2.47 26.23
C GLY A 414 -15.81 2.70 24.72
N PRO A 415 -16.25 3.91 24.33
CA PRO A 415 -16.57 4.23 22.95
C PRO A 415 -15.32 4.34 22.06
N PHE A 416 -15.34 3.75 20.87
CA PHE A 416 -14.30 3.95 19.86
C PHE A 416 -14.69 5.10 18.93
N LYS A 417 -14.07 6.27 19.08
CA LYS A 417 -14.32 7.47 18.25
C LYS A 417 -13.45 7.56 16.98
N GLY A 418 -12.85 6.45 16.58
CA GLY A 418 -11.75 6.36 15.63
C GLY A 418 -10.72 5.35 16.10
N GLY A 419 -9.49 5.43 15.59
CA GLY A 419 -8.43 4.49 15.92
C GLY A 419 -8.48 3.20 15.10
N GLN A 420 -7.59 2.27 15.43
CA GLN A 420 -7.34 1.04 14.67
C GLN A 420 -7.12 -0.13 15.64
N SER A 421 -7.72 -1.28 15.35
CA SER A 421 -7.43 -2.55 16.05
C SER A 421 -6.60 -3.47 15.14
N PHE A 422 -5.66 -4.24 15.71
CA PHE A 422 -4.64 -5.01 14.99
C PHE A 422 -4.65 -6.50 15.40
N THR A 423 -4.37 -7.41 14.46
CA THR A 423 -4.42 -8.85 14.72
C THR A 423 -3.62 -9.69 13.71
N ASP A 424 -3.36 -10.94 14.08
CA ASP A 424 -2.88 -12.02 13.19
C ASP A 424 -4.02 -12.76 12.47
N LEU A 425 -5.29 -12.52 12.84
CA LEU A 425 -6.44 -13.02 12.08
C LEU A 425 -6.42 -12.45 10.65
N PRO A 426 -6.96 -13.17 9.64
CA PRO A 426 -6.91 -12.78 8.22
C PRO A 426 -7.29 -11.33 7.88
N ILE A 427 -8.13 -10.66 8.68
CA ILE A 427 -8.51 -9.25 8.50
C ILE A 427 -7.38 -8.24 8.79
N ARG A 428 -6.34 -8.66 9.52
CA ARG A 428 -5.13 -7.95 10.03
C ARG A 428 -5.34 -6.61 10.75
N ARG A 429 -6.07 -5.66 10.16
CA ARG A 429 -6.29 -4.31 10.69
C ARG A 429 -7.74 -3.86 10.45
N CYS A 430 -8.43 -3.51 11.53
CA CYS A 430 -9.75 -2.88 11.52
C CYS A 430 -9.59 -1.38 11.77
N VAL A 431 -10.30 -0.52 11.02
CA VAL A 431 -10.25 0.94 11.15
C VAL A 431 -11.64 1.49 11.45
N TYR A 432 -11.80 2.15 12.60
CA TYR A 432 -13.04 2.81 12.99
C TYR A 432 -13.06 4.24 12.43
N PRO A 433 -14.22 4.76 11.98
CA PRO A 433 -14.29 6.05 11.30
C PRO A 433 -14.03 7.23 12.26
N SER A 434 -13.07 8.10 11.94
CA SER A 434 -12.93 9.42 12.59
C SER A 434 -13.91 10.47 12.04
N TYR A 435 -14.89 10.05 11.24
CA TYR A 435 -15.92 10.91 10.63
C TYR A 435 -17.33 10.47 11.06
N GLY A 436 -18.28 11.41 11.06
CA GLY A 436 -19.63 11.23 11.60
C GLY A 436 -19.71 11.18 13.14
N VAL A 437 -18.58 11.23 13.85
CA VAL A 437 -18.48 11.06 15.31
C VAL A 437 -19.31 12.08 16.09
N ASP A 438 -19.42 13.31 15.57
CA ASP A 438 -20.17 14.42 16.18
C ASP A 438 -21.60 14.57 15.62
N VAL A 439 -22.06 13.62 14.80
CA VAL A 439 -23.32 13.69 14.05
C VAL A 439 -24.27 12.58 14.52
N PRO A 440 -25.30 12.90 15.34
CA PRO A 440 -26.20 11.90 15.91
C PRO A 440 -26.88 11.04 14.83
N GLY A 441 -26.73 9.72 14.96
CA GLY A 441 -27.29 8.76 14.00
C GLY A 441 -26.46 8.53 12.74
N ALA A 442 -25.22 9.03 12.67
CA ALA A 442 -24.28 8.69 11.59
C ALA A 442 -24.19 7.16 11.39
N PRO A 443 -24.25 6.65 10.13
CA PRO A 443 -24.26 5.22 9.83
C PRO A 443 -23.11 4.43 10.44
N GLY A 444 -23.34 3.15 10.68
CA GLY A 444 -22.33 2.18 11.12
C GLY A 444 -21.41 1.74 9.99
N THR A 445 -20.86 2.69 9.23
CA THR A 445 -19.83 2.44 8.20
C THR A 445 -18.44 2.34 8.82
N MET A 446 -17.64 1.37 8.38
CA MET A 446 -16.26 1.17 8.85
C MET A 446 -15.41 0.38 7.86
N ILE A 447 -14.08 0.42 8.01
CA ILE A 447 -13.16 -0.48 7.29
C ILE A 447 -12.93 -1.71 8.19
N ALA A 448 -13.68 -2.78 7.94
CA ALA A 448 -13.63 -4.00 8.75
C ALA A 448 -12.31 -4.78 8.57
N SER A 449 -11.67 -4.63 7.41
CA SER A 449 -10.37 -5.22 7.09
C SER A 449 -9.60 -4.29 6.14
N TYR A 450 -8.34 -4.01 6.47
CA TYR A 450 -7.37 -3.33 5.60
C TYR A 450 -6.06 -4.12 5.61
N VAL A 451 -5.78 -4.80 4.50
CA VAL A 451 -4.67 -5.73 4.33
C VAL A 451 -3.78 -5.32 3.15
N TRP A 452 -2.47 -5.53 3.30
CA TRP A 452 -1.41 -5.29 2.30
C TRP A 452 -0.69 -6.63 2.01
N GLY A 453 0.26 -6.67 1.07
CA GLY A 453 1.16 -7.81 0.88
C GLY A 453 0.47 -9.17 0.68
N GLN A 454 1.05 -10.21 1.30
CA GLN A 454 0.51 -11.57 1.16
C GLN A 454 -0.91 -11.73 1.73
N ASP A 455 -1.30 -10.90 2.71
CA ASP A 455 -2.65 -10.88 3.28
C ASP A 455 -3.68 -10.31 2.30
N ALA A 456 -3.32 -9.27 1.55
CA ALA A 456 -4.14 -8.72 0.47
C ALA A 456 -4.38 -9.76 -0.62
N SER A 457 -3.31 -10.40 -1.13
CA SER A 457 -3.43 -11.47 -2.13
C SER A 457 -4.33 -12.63 -1.66
N ARG A 458 -4.26 -12.98 -0.37
CA ARG A 458 -5.13 -14.01 0.22
C ARG A 458 -6.60 -13.60 0.22
N LEU A 459 -6.95 -12.41 0.72
CA LEU A 459 -8.36 -11.97 0.77
C LEU A 459 -8.91 -11.57 -0.61
N GLY A 460 -8.10 -10.92 -1.46
CA GLY A 460 -8.45 -10.56 -2.83
C GLY A 460 -8.76 -11.78 -3.71
N SER A 461 -8.15 -12.94 -3.43
CA SER A 461 -8.49 -14.19 -4.12
C SER A 461 -9.99 -14.55 -4.04
N TYR A 462 -10.67 -14.19 -2.94
CA TYR A 462 -12.10 -14.39 -2.73
C TYR A 462 -12.98 -13.35 -3.45
N MET A 463 -12.40 -12.32 -4.06
CA MET A 463 -13.12 -11.26 -4.77
C MET A 463 -13.18 -11.49 -6.29
N ASN A 464 -12.56 -12.56 -6.78
CA ASN A 464 -12.66 -12.99 -8.17
C ASN A 464 -14.12 -13.37 -8.52
N PRO A 465 -14.68 -12.88 -9.64
CA PRO A 465 -16.05 -13.17 -10.04
C PRO A 465 -16.17 -14.60 -10.61
N HIS A 466 -16.38 -15.58 -9.74
CA HIS A 466 -16.63 -16.96 -10.17
C HIS A 466 -17.98 -17.10 -10.87
N ASN A 467 -17.95 -17.38 -12.17
CA ASN A 467 -19.15 -17.74 -12.90
C ASN A 467 -19.48 -19.22 -12.67
N GLU A 468 -20.54 -19.49 -11.90
CA GLU A 468 -21.04 -20.83 -11.55
C GLU A 468 -21.22 -21.77 -12.75
N LYS A 469 -21.40 -21.21 -13.96
CA LYS A 469 -21.73 -21.94 -15.19
C LYS A 469 -20.57 -22.10 -16.15
N GLN A 470 -19.38 -21.55 -15.84
CA GLN A 470 -18.27 -21.45 -16.81
C GLN A 470 -16.88 -21.79 -16.27
N GLN A 471 -16.65 -21.86 -14.95
CA GLN A 471 -15.36 -22.28 -14.38
C GLN A 471 -15.40 -23.70 -13.79
N ALA A 472 -14.34 -24.47 -14.07
CA ALA A 472 -14.08 -25.79 -13.51
C ALA A 472 -12.63 -25.81 -12.95
N PRO A 473 -12.41 -26.20 -11.68
CA PRO A 473 -13.41 -26.54 -10.67
C PRO A 473 -14.30 -25.35 -10.30
N TYR A 474 -15.54 -25.66 -9.93
CA TYR A 474 -16.54 -24.69 -9.48
C TYR A 474 -16.18 -24.18 -8.08
N GLN A 475 -16.18 -22.86 -7.90
CA GLN A 475 -15.81 -22.17 -6.64
C GLN A 475 -16.93 -21.21 -6.17
N PRO A 476 -18.08 -21.74 -5.68
CA PRO A 476 -19.25 -20.93 -5.34
C PRO A 476 -19.09 -20.02 -4.12
N GLU A 477 -18.10 -20.28 -3.26
CA GLU A 477 -18.11 -19.84 -1.87
C GLU A 477 -17.47 -18.46 -1.63
N SER A 478 -16.84 -17.86 -2.65
CA SER A 478 -15.77 -16.87 -2.47
C SER A 478 -16.17 -15.62 -1.64
N ILE A 479 -17.00 -14.74 -2.19
CA ILE A 479 -17.26 -13.43 -1.60
C ILE A 479 -18.02 -13.54 -0.25
N ASP A 480 -18.97 -14.46 -0.14
CA ASP A 480 -19.77 -14.65 1.08
C ASP A 480 -18.97 -15.32 2.20
N VAL A 481 -18.04 -16.25 1.90
CA VAL A 481 -17.11 -16.78 2.91
C VAL A 481 -16.12 -15.71 3.38
N MET A 482 -15.66 -14.82 2.50
CA MET A 482 -14.83 -13.68 2.90
C MET A 482 -15.60 -12.71 3.82
N VAL A 483 -16.88 -12.45 3.57
CA VAL A 483 -17.73 -11.62 4.43
C VAL A 483 -17.99 -12.29 5.78
N ASP A 484 -18.35 -13.57 5.82
CA ASP A 484 -18.58 -14.33 7.06
C ASP A 484 -17.28 -14.53 7.87
N LEU A 485 -16.14 -14.74 7.21
CA LEU A 485 -14.81 -14.74 7.83
C LEU A 485 -14.50 -13.38 8.47
N THR A 486 -14.75 -12.29 7.75
CA THR A 486 -14.51 -10.93 8.24
C THR A 486 -15.42 -10.61 9.43
N LEU A 487 -16.71 -10.98 9.38
CA LEU A 487 -17.64 -10.85 10.51
C LEU A 487 -17.21 -11.69 11.72
N ARG A 488 -16.75 -12.92 11.53
CA ARG A 488 -16.21 -13.77 12.61
C ARG A 488 -14.96 -13.19 13.24
N ASN A 489 -13.98 -12.78 12.44
CA ASN A 489 -12.73 -12.21 12.96
C ASN A 489 -12.95 -10.84 13.62
N LEU A 490 -13.86 -10.01 13.08
CA LEU A 490 -14.21 -8.72 13.67
C LEU A 490 -14.96 -8.91 15.01
N ALA A 491 -15.79 -9.94 15.13
CA ALA A 491 -16.45 -10.30 16.39
C ALA A 491 -15.43 -10.75 17.44
N GLU A 492 -14.52 -11.66 17.06
CA GLU A 492 -13.45 -12.19 17.91
C GLU A 492 -12.49 -11.09 18.40
N LEU A 493 -12.04 -10.21 17.50
CA LEU A 493 -11.16 -9.08 17.79
C LEU A 493 -11.77 -8.07 18.78
N ASN A 494 -13.10 -7.92 18.80
CA ASN A 494 -13.80 -6.95 19.64
C ASN A 494 -14.51 -7.58 20.86
N GLY A 495 -14.36 -8.89 21.10
CA GLY A 495 -14.98 -9.57 22.23
C GLY A 495 -16.52 -9.65 22.18
N VAL A 496 -17.12 -9.52 20.98
CA VAL A 496 -18.57 -9.60 20.77
C VAL A 496 -18.96 -10.91 20.08
N SER A 497 -20.23 -11.29 20.11
CA SER A 497 -20.66 -12.53 19.44
C SER A 497 -20.85 -12.34 17.93
N HIS A 498 -20.56 -13.38 17.15
CA HIS A 498 -20.81 -13.36 15.71
C HIS A 498 -22.31 -13.17 15.38
N GLU A 499 -23.20 -13.76 16.19
CA GLU A 499 -24.66 -13.55 16.07
C GLU A 499 -25.04 -12.07 16.29
N PHE A 500 -24.37 -11.36 17.20
CA PHE A 500 -24.58 -9.93 17.40
C PHE A 500 -24.16 -9.12 16.17
N LEU A 501 -22.94 -9.30 15.64
CA LEU A 501 -22.51 -8.56 14.44
C LEU A 501 -23.39 -8.88 13.22
N LEU A 502 -23.75 -10.15 13.01
CA LEU A 502 -24.69 -10.57 11.96
C LEU A 502 -26.10 -9.98 12.15
N SER A 503 -26.51 -9.68 13.39
CA SER A 503 -27.76 -8.95 13.68
C SER A 503 -27.68 -7.47 13.32
N GLN A 504 -26.48 -6.86 13.39
CA GLN A 504 -26.24 -5.46 13.08
C GLN A 504 -25.96 -5.21 11.59
N PHE A 505 -25.39 -6.19 10.90
CA PHE A 505 -24.94 -6.09 9.50
C PHE A 505 -26.06 -5.74 8.53
N GLU A 506 -25.76 -4.84 7.58
CA GLU A 506 -26.67 -4.40 6.52
C GLU A 506 -26.10 -4.63 5.11
N GLY A 507 -24.80 -4.46 4.93
CA GLY A 507 -24.14 -4.65 3.65
C GLY A 507 -22.63 -4.43 3.70
N TYR A 508 -21.98 -4.65 2.56
CA TYR A 508 -20.54 -4.51 2.39
C TYR A 508 -20.19 -3.98 0.99
N HIS A 509 -18.97 -3.46 0.87
CA HIS A 509 -18.26 -3.34 -0.39
C HIS A 509 -16.81 -3.75 -0.14
N ALA A 510 -16.23 -4.49 -1.07
CA ALA A 510 -14.88 -5.03 -0.96
C ALA A 510 -14.13 -4.79 -2.26
N TYR A 511 -12.85 -4.44 -2.17
CA TYR A 511 -12.04 -4.07 -3.32
C TYR A 511 -10.61 -4.55 -3.16
N ASP A 512 -10.12 -5.27 -4.17
CA ASP A 512 -8.72 -5.61 -4.38
C ASP A 512 -8.15 -4.75 -5.51
N TRP A 513 -7.03 -4.07 -5.24
CA TRP A 513 -6.36 -3.22 -6.22
C TRP A 513 -5.49 -3.99 -7.23
N TYR A 514 -5.21 -5.28 -7.01
CA TYR A 514 -4.59 -6.16 -8.02
C TYR A 514 -5.62 -6.73 -9.01
N GLY A 515 -6.80 -7.14 -8.54
CA GLY A 515 -7.93 -7.56 -9.39
C GLY A 515 -8.49 -6.47 -10.30
N SER A 516 -8.11 -5.20 -10.09
CA SER A 516 -8.51 -4.07 -10.94
C SER A 516 -7.60 -3.93 -12.17
N ALA A 517 -8.13 -4.29 -13.35
CA ALA A 517 -7.47 -4.16 -14.65
C ALA A 517 -7.15 -2.71 -15.10
N TYR A 518 -7.46 -1.71 -14.27
CA TYR A 518 -7.11 -0.30 -14.46
C TYR A 518 -5.91 0.14 -13.60
N SER A 519 -5.41 -0.73 -12.69
CA SER A 519 -4.24 -0.45 -11.86
C SER A 519 -3.23 -1.60 -11.80
N ASN A 520 -3.67 -2.87 -11.81
CA ASN A 520 -2.81 -4.06 -11.68
C ASN A 520 -1.81 -3.95 -10.51
N GLY A 521 -2.28 -3.42 -9.37
CA GLY A 521 -1.42 -2.96 -8.27
C GLY A 521 -2.10 -1.90 -7.41
N ALA A 522 -1.81 -1.87 -6.11
CA ALA A 522 -2.29 -0.79 -5.24
C ALA A 522 -1.40 0.44 -5.35
N PHE A 523 -0.10 0.27 -5.15
CA PHE A 523 0.89 1.35 -5.18
C PHE A 523 2.29 0.76 -5.29
N ALA A 524 3.25 1.59 -5.70
CA ALA A 524 4.64 1.17 -5.73
C ALA A 524 5.14 0.87 -4.31
N ILE A 525 5.88 -0.23 -4.19
CA ILE A 525 6.66 -0.59 -3.00
C ILE A 525 7.90 -1.27 -3.56
N PHE A 526 9.02 -0.56 -3.58
CA PHE A 526 10.19 -1.00 -4.34
C PHE A 526 11.04 -2.03 -3.61
N GLY A 527 11.46 -3.03 -4.38
CA GLY A 527 12.41 -4.03 -3.93
C GLY A 527 13.87 -3.64 -4.16
N PRO A 528 14.81 -4.51 -3.77
CA PRO A 528 16.25 -4.23 -3.82
C PRO A 528 16.74 -3.70 -5.18
N GLY A 529 17.42 -2.55 -5.13
CA GLY A 529 18.05 -1.86 -6.26
C GLY A 529 17.09 -1.05 -7.14
N GLN A 530 15.78 -1.05 -6.86
CA GLN A 530 14.81 -0.47 -7.80
C GLN A 530 14.80 1.07 -7.81
N PHE A 531 14.96 1.76 -6.67
CA PHE A 531 15.08 3.23 -6.66
C PHE A 531 16.38 3.68 -7.32
N SER A 532 17.48 2.98 -7.05
CA SER A 532 18.83 3.36 -7.49
C SER A 532 19.14 3.01 -8.94
N SER A 533 18.58 1.91 -9.46
CA SER A 533 19.02 1.30 -10.73
C SER A 533 17.90 1.10 -11.78
N THR A 534 16.63 1.19 -11.38
CA THR A 534 15.48 0.89 -12.26
C THR A 534 14.60 2.12 -12.49
N LEU A 535 14.21 2.81 -11.41
CA LEU A 535 13.41 4.04 -11.45
C LEU A 535 13.98 5.14 -12.37
N PRO A 536 15.31 5.43 -12.38
CA PRO A 536 15.82 6.61 -13.08
C PRO A 536 15.61 6.57 -14.61
N TRP A 537 15.33 5.40 -15.20
CA TRP A 537 14.99 5.27 -16.62
C TRP A 537 13.63 5.86 -17.01
N LEU A 538 12.67 5.94 -16.07
CA LEU A 538 11.33 6.50 -16.27
C LEU A 538 11.15 7.88 -15.61
N MET A 539 12.14 8.32 -14.84
CA MET A 539 12.23 9.68 -14.30
C MET A 539 12.79 10.68 -15.32
N ARG A 540 12.60 10.45 -16.62
CA ARG A 540 13.07 11.30 -17.71
C ARG A 540 12.14 11.19 -18.93
N PRO A 541 12.09 12.19 -19.82
CA PRO A 541 11.37 12.07 -21.08
C PRO A 541 11.94 10.97 -21.98
N SER A 542 11.06 10.28 -22.70
CA SER A 542 11.37 9.37 -23.81
C SER A 542 10.87 9.96 -25.14
N ALA A 543 11.11 9.26 -26.26
CA ALA A 543 10.70 9.68 -27.60
C ALA A 543 11.06 11.17 -27.91
N ASP A 544 12.36 11.46 -27.90
CA ASP A 544 12.94 12.78 -28.22
C ASP A 544 12.42 13.96 -27.38
N GLY A 545 11.86 13.68 -26.21
CA GLY A 545 11.33 14.67 -25.27
C GLY A 545 9.80 14.77 -25.24
N HIS A 546 9.10 13.99 -26.06
CA HIS A 546 7.64 14.09 -26.23
C HIS A 546 6.83 13.09 -25.39
N MET A 547 7.44 12.00 -24.90
CA MET A 547 6.76 11.02 -24.03
C MET A 547 7.18 11.18 -22.57
N HIS A 548 6.21 11.33 -21.68
CA HIS A 548 6.41 11.53 -20.24
C HIS A 548 5.65 10.49 -19.42
N PHE A 549 6.24 10.05 -18.31
CA PHE A 549 5.63 9.11 -17.39
C PHE A 549 5.52 9.72 -15.97
N ALA A 550 4.33 9.68 -15.39
CA ALA A 550 4.00 10.19 -14.04
C ALA A 550 3.08 9.23 -13.27
N GLY A 551 2.80 9.55 -12.01
CA GLY A 551 2.14 8.68 -11.03
C GLY A 551 3.03 8.43 -9.81
N GLU A 552 2.47 7.96 -8.70
CA GLU A 552 3.24 7.84 -7.44
C GLU A 552 4.46 6.89 -7.56
N ALA A 553 4.39 5.84 -8.36
CA ALA A 553 5.52 4.97 -8.68
C ALA A 553 6.72 5.65 -9.37
N LEU A 554 6.59 6.92 -9.78
CA LEU A 554 7.63 7.70 -10.44
C LEU A 554 7.93 8.97 -9.63
N SER A 555 8.15 8.75 -8.33
CA SER A 555 8.43 9.74 -7.28
C SER A 555 9.09 9.07 -6.06
N SER A 556 9.43 9.83 -5.01
CA SER A 556 9.74 9.30 -3.68
C SER A 556 8.49 9.07 -2.81
N GLY A 557 7.34 9.59 -3.25
CA GLY A 557 6.07 9.61 -2.50
C GLY A 557 5.16 8.42 -2.81
N HIS A 558 5.73 7.22 -2.89
CA HIS A 558 5.03 5.95 -3.09
C HIS A 558 3.83 5.78 -2.16
N ALA A 559 2.75 5.12 -2.60
CA ALA A 559 1.50 4.92 -1.83
C ALA A 559 0.73 6.18 -1.40
N TRP A 560 1.34 7.37 -1.49
CA TRP A 560 0.77 8.66 -1.08
C TRP A 560 0.39 9.52 -2.29
N ILE A 561 -0.61 10.40 -2.11
CA ILE A 561 -1.04 11.32 -3.18
C ILE A 561 0.08 12.32 -3.55
N ILE A 562 1.03 12.61 -2.63
CA ILE A 562 2.15 13.53 -2.87
C ILE A 562 3.01 13.09 -4.06
N GLY A 563 3.30 11.79 -4.18
CA GLY A 563 4.05 11.25 -5.31
C GLY A 563 3.34 11.44 -6.64
N ALA A 564 2.00 11.33 -6.65
CA ALA A 564 1.20 11.56 -7.86
C ALA A 564 1.19 13.03 -8.30
N VAL A 565 1.17 13.99 -7.37
CA VAL A 565 1.18 15.43 -7.73
C VAL A 565 2.59 15.96 -8.02
N ASN A 566 3.63 15.46 -7.36
CA ASN A 566 5.01 15.84 -7.65
C ASN A 566 5.50 15.28 -8.99
N SER A 567 5.20 14.01 -9.30
CA SER A 567 5.52 13.43 -10.62
C SER A 567 4.81 14.15 -11.77
N ALA A 568 3.55 14.58 -11.56
CA ALA A 568 2.84 15.43 -12.51
C ALA A 568 3.52 16.81 -12.67
N TRP A 569 3.93 17.46 -11.58
CA TRP A 569 4.73 18.70 -11.61
C TRP A 569 6.00 18.53 -12.46
N ARG A 570 6.74 17.44 -12.23
CA ARG A 570 7.94 17.07 -13.00
C ARG A 570 7.63 16.98 -14.50
N THR A 571 6.60 16.22 -14.90
CA THR A 571 6.29 16.03 -16.32
C THR A 571 5.84 17.31 -17.04
N VAL A 572 5.19 18.25 -16.34
CA VAL A 572 4.89 19.57 -16.94
C VAL A 572 6.15 20.42 -17.06
N PHE A 573 7.08 20.36 -16.11
CA PHE A 573 8.38 21.03 -16.22
C PHE A 573 9.25 20.45 -17.35
N GLU A 574 9.25 19.12 -17.53
CA GLU A 574 9.91 18.41 -18.63
C GLU A 574 9.45 18.89 -20.02
N ILE A 575 8.13 19.14 -20.20
CA ILE A 575 7.58 19.71 -21.43
C ILE A 575 8.17 21.11 -21.66
N LEU A 576 8.11 21.99 -20.66
CA LEU A 576 8.66 23.35 -20.76
C LEU A 576 10.18 23.39 -21.01
N CYS A 577 10.90 22.39 -20.51
CA CYS A 577 12.34 22.19 -20.73
C CYS A 577 12.69 21.59 -22.10
N THR A 578 11.76 20.86 -22.73
CA THR A 578 11.91 20.34 -24.10
C THR A 578 11.58 21.43 -25.12
N GLU A 579 10.51 22.20 -24.86
CA GLU A 579 10.05 23.32 -25.69
C GLU A 579 10.90 24.60 -25.53
N GLY A 580 11.88 24.62 -24.62
CA GLY A 580 12.76 25.78 -24.37
C GLY A 580 12.04 27.02 -23.80
N MET A 581 10.91 26.83 -23.11
CA MET A 581 10.02 27.93 -22.69
C MET A 581 10.44 28.56 -21.36
N GLU A 582 11.61 29.21 -21.33
CA GLU A 582 12.22 29.81 -20.13
C GLU A 582 11.25 30.71 -19.33
N ASP A 583 10.51 31.61 -19.99
CA ASP A 583 9.54 32.50 -19.31
C ASP A 583 8.42 31.70 -18.61
N LYS A 584 7.95 30.61 -19.23
CA LYS A 584 6.95 29.72 -18.60
C LYS A 584 7.55 28.90 -17.47
N LYS A 585 8.81 28.44 -17.57
CA LYS A 585 9.48 27.75 -16.46
C LYS A 585 9.62 28.66 -15.25
N LYS A 586 9.96 29.93 -15.46
CA LYS A 586 9.96 30.94 -14.42
C LYS A 586 8.55 31.13 -13.82
N GLN A 587 7.54 31.40 -14.65
CA GLN A 587 6.14 31.55 -14.20
C GLN A 587 5.68 30.33 -13.38
N PHE A 588 6.02 29.12 -13.83
CA PHE A 588 5.65 27.86 -13.21
C PHE A 588 6.25 27.72 -11.81
N VAL A 589 7.54 28.00 -11.63
CA VAL A 589 8.20 27.96 -10.31
C VAL A 589 7.70 29.09 -9.40
N GLU A 590 7.49 30.31 -9.94
CA GLU A 590 6.94 31.43 -9.18
C GLU A 590 5.49 31.18 -8.71
N GLN A 591 4.70 30.42 -9.48
CA GLN A 591 3.31 30.10 -9.14
C GLN A 591 3.12 28.82 -8.32
N TRP A 592 3.94 27.79 -8.53
CA TRP A 592 3.74 26.44 -7.98
C TRP A 592 4.87 25.95 -7.08
N GLY A 593 5.89 26.77 -6.83
CA GLY A 593 7.09 26.39 -6.08
C GLY A 593 7.89 25.27 -6.76
N VAL A 594 8.79 24.66 -5.99
CA VAL A 594 9.59 23.49 -6.38
C VAL A 594 9.10 22.22 -5.65
N ILE A 595 9.63 21.05 -6.00
CA ILE A 595 9.34 19.78 -5.32
C ILE A 595 10.58 19.28 -4.57
N ASP A 596 10.39 18.84 -3.32
CA ASP A 596 11.36 18.04 -2.58
C ASP A 596 11.18 16.58 -3.02
N GLU A 597 12.06 16.06 -3.88
CA GLU A 597 11.81 14.85 -4.69
C GLU A 597 13.07 13.96 -4.78
N VAL A 598 12.97 12.80 -5.46
CA VAL A 598 14.16 12.12 -5.98
C VAL A 598 14.90 13.06 -6.93
N ASP A 599 16.18 13.33 -6.67
CA ASP A 599 16.99 14.28 -7.45
C ASP A 599 17.04 13.92 -8.93
N MET A 600 16.60 14.90 -9.71
CA MET A 600 16.50 14.93 -11.16
C MET A 600 17.87 15.16 -11.79
N GLY A 601 18.86 14.32 -11.45
CA GLY A 601 20.29 14.54 -11.68
C GLY A 601 20.74 14.74 -13.13
N TRP A 602 19.83 14.62 -14.10
CA TRP A 602 20.03 14.99 -15.51
C TRP A 602 19.75 16.47 -15.84
N GLU A 603 19.12 17.26 -14.97
CA GLU A 603 18.84 18.70 -15.20
C GLU A 603 19.80 19.65 -14.46
N THR A 604 21.00 19.18 -14.07
CA THR A 604 21.99 20.00 -13.34
C THR A 604 22.63 21.13 -14.18
N SER A 605 22.20 21.33 -15.42
CA SER A 605 22.65 22.40 -16.31
C SER A 605 21.53 22.98 -17.19
N VAL A 606 20.91 24.07 -16.74
CA VAL A 606 20.08 24.96 -17.59
C VAL A 606 20.94 26.16 -18.01
N PRO A 607 21.44 26.25 -19.26
CA PRO A 607 22.31 27.33 -19.70
C PRO A 607 21.50 28.61 -19.99
N GLY A 608 21.27 29.42 -18.95
CA GLY A 608 20.52 30.68 -19.07
C GLY A 608 19.88 31.17 -17.77
N LEU A 609 19.58 30.26 -16.83
CA LEU A 609 19.28 30.64 -15.46
C LEU A 609 20.55 31.18 -14.78
N SER A 610 20.41 32.26 -14.01
CA SER A 610 21.56 32.81 -13.27
C SER A 610 21.99 31.87 -12.14
N PRO A 611 23.24 31.95 -11.66
CA PRO A 611 23.71 31.15 -10.53
C PRO A 611 22.83 31.27 -9.27
N ASP A 612 22.08 32.37 -9.13
CA ASP A 612 21.15 32.61 -8.02
C ASP A 612 19.99 31.62 -8.00
N VAL A 613 19.54 31.10 -9.15
CA VAL A 613 18.44 30.13 -9.22
C VAL A 613 18.92 28.72 -8.81
N ASN A 614 20.14 28.34 -9.20
CA ASN A 614 20.78 27.14 -8.63
C ASN A 614 21.12 27.31 -7.13
N GLN A 615 21.14 28.54 -6.60
CA GLN A 615 21.25 28.83 -5.16
C GLN A 615 19.90 28.99 -4.44
N LEU A 616 18.75 28.94 -5.12
CA LEU A 616 17.45 28.98 -4.43
C LEU A 616 17.19 27.73 -3.57
N ASN A 617 17.82 26.59 -3.92
CA ASN A 617 17.88 25.40 -3.06
C ASN A 617 18.72 25.59 -1.78
N LEU A 618 19.47 26.70 -1.64
CA LEU A 618 20.35 27.00 -0.51
C LEU A 618 19.98 28.26 0.29
N LEU A 619 19.14 29.16 -0.25
CA LEU A 619 18.84 30.46 0.39
C LEU A 619 17.37 30.73 0.72
N SER A 620 16.42 29.86 0.34
CA SER A 620 14.99 30.05 0.67
C SER A 620 14.65 29.90 2.17
N LYS A 621 15.51 29.27 2.98
CA LYS A 621 15.30 29.08 4.43
C LYS A 621 15.72 30.26 5.33
N TYR A 622 16.22 31.37 4.77
CA TYR A 622 16.55 32.58 5.54
C TYR A 622 16.18 33.88 4.82
N PHE A 623 14.93 34.33 4.93
CA PHE A 623 14.57 35.55 5.68
C PHE A 623 13.06 35.84 5.63
N CYS A 624 12.44 36.00 6.80
CA CYS A 624 11.23 36.81 6.92
C CYS A 624 11.23 37.60 8.25
N LEU A 625 12.11 38.60 8.35
CA LEU A 625 11.97 39.70 9.31
C LEU A 625 12.81 40.93 8.90
N SER A 626 12.13 42.05 8.66
CA SER A 626 12.65 43.43 8.54
C SER A 626 13.64 43.77 7.40
N PHE A 627 13.18 44.65 6.50
CA PHE A 627 14.03 45.53 5.69
C PHE A 627 14.83 46.49 6.57
N LYS A 628 16.12 46.74 6.26
CA LYS A 628 16.61 48.04 5.74
C LYS A 628 18.11 48.06 5.41
N GLU A 629 18.39 48.26 4.12
CA GLU A 629 19.45 49.10 3.53
C GLU A 629 20.92 48.99 4.02
N ARG A 630 21.77 48.47 3.11
CA ARG A 630 23.24 48.70 3.01
C ARG A 630 23.49 50.07 2.30
N PRO A 631 24.73 50.61 2.09
CA PRO A 631 26.05 49.94 2.22
C PRO A 631 27.27 50.76 2.74
N ASN A 632 28.32 49.99 3.06
CA ASN A 632 29.76 50.20 2.80
C ASN A 632 30.52 51.51 3.18
N ASN A 633 31.61 51.25 3.92
CA ASN A 633 32.99 51.71 3.69
C ASN A 633 33.54 53.04 4.28
N LEU A 634 34.81 52.88 4.70
CA LEU A 634 35.88 53.87 4.89
C LEU A 634 35.83 54.83 6.09
N THR A 635 36.94 54.79 6.83
CA THR A 635 37.40 55.73 7.86
C THR A 635 38.29 56.82 7.23
N PRO A 636 38.81 57.81 8.00
CA PRO A 636 38.27 58.50 9.18
C PRO A 636 38.23 60.05 8.97
N TRP A 637 38.25 60.82 10.09
CA TRP A 637 38.62 62.24 10.29
C TRP A 637 37.50 63.26 10.66
N HIS A 638 37.53 63.61 11.95
CA HIS A 638 37.56 64.99 12.49
C HIS A 638 36.29 65.86 12.70
N HIS A 639 36.04 66.09 14.00
CA HIS A 639 35.97 67.41 14.66
C HIS A 639 34.66 68.25 14.68
N TYR A 640 34.15 68.45 15.91
CA TYR A 640 33.18 69.46 16.38
C TYR A 640 31.76 69.39 15.73
N ASN A 641 30.65 69.78 16.38
CA ASN A 641 30.51 70.50 17.66
C ASN A 641 29.25 70.07 18.47
N HIS A 642 29.22 70.42 19.75
CA HIS A 642 28.05 70.36 20.66
C HIS A 642 27.07 71.55 20.40
N PRO A 643 25.90 71.71 21.07
CA PRO A 643 25.27 70.90 22.13
C PRO A 643 23.75 70.62 21.97
N HIS A 644 23.15 69.83 22.88
CA HIS A 644 22.05 70.20 23.80
C HIS A 644 21.52 68.93 24.53
N PHE A 645 21.88 68.63 25.79
CA PHE A 645 21.39 69.15 27.08
C PHE A 645 19.93 68.78 27.48
N LEU A 646 19.77 67.63 28.15
CA LEU A 646 19.13 67.37 29.48
C LEU A 646 18.79 65.85 29.56
N ARG A 647 19.13 65.06 30.61
CA ARG A 647 18.68 65.05 32.03
C ARG A 647 17.16 64.84 32.19
N ALA A 648 16.65 64.01 33.12
CA ALA A 648 17.23 63.05 34.09
C ALA A 648 16.08 62.04 34.49
N ALA A 649 16.16 61.08 35.42
CA ALA A 649 17.14 60.50 36.36
C ALA A 649 16.71 59.02 36.59
N GLY A 650 17.39 58.12 37.33
CA GLY A 650 18.64 58.12 38.10
C GLY A 650 19.06 56.64 38.37
N LEU A 651 20.32 56.31 38.66
CA LEU A 651 21.00 56.43 39.98
C LEU A 651 20.36 55.54 41.08
N ASP A 652 21.09 54.69 41.82
CA ASP A 652 22.50 54.29 41.68
C ASP A 652 22.86 52.99 42.46
N GLN A 653 24.12 52.55 42.30
CA GLN A 653 24.96 51.60 43.09
C GLN A 653 24.50 51.18 44.51
N TYR A 654 24.83 49.93 44.94
CA TYR A 654 25.98 49.62 45.82
C TYR A 654 26.13 48.11 46.12
N SER A 655 27.28 47.81 46.71
CA SER A 655 28.00 46.57 47.09
C SER A 655 27.35 45.76 48.25
N THR A 656 27.95 44.74 48.91
CA THR A 656 29.37 44.38 49.13
C THR A 656 29.58 42.93 49.60
N GLU A 657 30.83 42.45 49.52
CA GLU A 657 31.47 41.47 50.45
C GLU A 657 31.11 39.97 50.41
N ASN A 658 31.75 39.21 51.31
CA ASN A 658 32.36 37.90 51.04
C ASN A 658 32.42 37.00 52.31
N SER A 659 32.94 35.76 52.17
CA SER A 659 33.23 34.76 53.24
C SER A 659 32.07 33.84 53.70
N SER A 660 32.27 32.61 54.21
CA SER A 660 33.53 31.90 54.55
C SER A 660 33.53 30.36 54.36
N GLN A 661 34.74 29.88 54.03
CA GLN A 661 35.35 28.54 53.96
C GLN A 661 34.75 27.24 54.61
N ARG A 662 34.91 26.12 53.85
CA ARG A 662 35.43 24.76 54.25
C ARG A 662 34.55 23.82 55.13
N SER A 663 34.68 22.48 55.12
CA SER A 663 35.65 21.54 54.47
C SER A 663 35.12 20.11 54.20
N ARG A 664 35.60 19.50 53.09
CA ARG A 664 36.07 18.10 52.87
C ARG A 664 35.31 16.84 53.39
N ASN A 665 35.07 15.96 52.39
CA ASN A 665 35.43 14.52 52.31
C ASN A 665 34.39 13.39 52.54
N HIS A 666 34.40 12.49 51.53
CA HIS A 666 34.09 11.05 51.49
C HIS A 666 32.64 10.50 51.46
N LEU A 667 32.39 9.82 50.33
CA LEU A 667 31.78 8.49 50.19
C LEU A 667 30.43 8.24 50.91
N GLY A 668 29.35 8.44 50.15
CA GLY A 668 28.05 7.80 50.33
C GLY A 668 27.53 7.36 48.97
N GLU A 669 26.76 6.27 48.92
CA GLU A 669 26.21 5.71 47.69
C GLU A 669 25.07 6.59 47.15
N LEU A 670 25.02 6.79 45.83
CA LEU A 670 23.91 7.42 45.15
C LEU A 670 23.21 6.40 44.25
N THR A 671 22.05 5.94 44.71
CA THR A 671 21.09 5.19 43.90
C THR A 671 19.89 6.09 43.60
N TRP A 672 19.17 5.80 42.52
CA TRP A 672 17.96 6.51 42.06
C TRP A 672 18.15 8.00 41.70
N TRP A 673 18.23 8.29 40.40
CA TRP A 673 17.32 9.17 39.64
C TRP A 673 17.91 9.45 38.24
N ASP A 674 17.79 8.50 37.31
CA ASP A 674 18.03 8.74 35.87
C ASP A 674 17.43 7.60 35.02
N SER A 675 16.16 7.75 34.62
CA SER A 675 15.44 6.90 33.64
C SER A 675 14.04 7.47 33.40
N TYR A 676 13.77 8.07 32.23
CA TYR A 676 12.45 8.14 31.54
C TYR A 676 12.47 9.14 30.35
N GLN A 677 12.85 8.71 29.14
CA GLN A 677 12.35 9.22 27.85
C GLN A 677 12.54 8.14 26.77
N ALA A 678 11.46 7.54 26.27
CA ALA A 678 11.52 6.48 25.23
C ALA A 678 10.16 6.30 24.52
N LEU A 679 9.86 7.14 23.52
CA LEU A 679 8.52 7.24 22.90
C LEU A 679 8.63 7.43 21.36
N GLY A 680 7.69 6.87 20.57
CA GLY A 680 7.69 7.03 19.12
C GLY A 680 6.41 6.55 18.39
N PRO A 681 6.14 7.02 17.16
CA PRO A 681 4.81 6.97 16.56
C PRO A 681 4.75 6.14 15.25
N MET A 682 4.25 4.91 15.40
CA MET A 682 3.63 4.12 14.31
C MET A 682 2.64 3.14 14.95
N PHE A 683 2.98 2.68 16.16
CA PHE A 683 2.22 1.73 16.95
C PHE A 683 1.81 2.22 18.34
N GLY A 684 1.97 3.51 18.60
CA GLY A 684 1.08 4.28 19.47
C GLY A 684 1.56 4.61 20.89
N TRP A 685 2.04 5.84 21.07
CA TRP A 685 2.16 6.65 22.29
C TRP A 685 2.31 8.11 21.77
N GLN A 686 1.72 9.16 22.35
CA GLN A 686 1.70 9.55 23.77
C GLN A 686 0.30 10.04 24.22
N GLY A 687 0.21 10.76 25.35
CA GLY A 687 -1.01 11.44 25.81
C GLY A 687 -0.72 12.81 26.42
N ILE A 688 -1.64 13.76 26.27
CA ILE A 688 -1.52 15.15 26.74
C ILE A 688 -2.42 15.36 27.98
N ALA A 689 -1.96 16.19 28.92
CA ALA A 689 -2.67 16.49 30.16
C ALA A 689 -3.96 17.30 29.92
N THR A 690 -5.05 16.90 30.59
CA THR A 690 -6.28 17.69 30.68
C THR A 690 -6.17 18.76 31.76
N ASP A 691 -6.42 20.01 31.40
CA ASP A 691 -6.48 21.13 32.35
C ASP A 691 -7.73 21.00 33.26
N LEU A 692 -7.60 21.35 34.55
CA LEU A 692 -8.63 21.06 35.56
C LEU A 692 -9.58 22.25 35.78
N GLY A 693 -10.74 22.22 35.13
CA GLY A 693 -11.90 23.03 35.52
C GLY A 693 -12.64 22.42 36.71
N GLU A 694 -12.93 23.22 37.74
CA GLU A 694 -13.48 22.74 39.02
C GLU A 694 -14.95 22.27 38.96
N GLY A 695 -15.27 21.25 39.75
CA GLY A 695 -16.49 21.28 40.58
C GLY A 695 -17.71 20.46 40.15
N SER A 696 -17.74 19.17 40.49
CA SER A 696 -18.94 18.52 41.07
C SER A 696 -18.61 17.16 41.70
N GLN A 697 -19.29 16.81 42.78
CA GLN A 697 -19.11 15.54 43.51
C GLN A 697 -20.04 14.46 42.96
N LEU A 698 -19.53 13.24 42.78
CA LEU A 698 -20.30 11.99 42.73
C LEU A 698 -19.58 10.91 43.57
N PRO A 699 -20.31 9.90 44.10
CA PRO A 699 -19.90 9.19 45.32
C PRO A 699 -19.06 7.93 45.09
N ASP A 700 -18.29 7.56 46.12
CA ASP A 700 -17.66 6.24 46.24
C ASP A 700 -18.70 5.11 46.17
N TYR A 701 -18.40 4.09 45.38
CA TYR A 701 -19.08 2.79 45.41
C TYR A 701 -18.05 1.67 45.59
N GLN A 702 -17.83 1.27 46.85
CA GLN A 702 -17.08 0.07 47.17
C GLN A 702 -17.94 -1.17 46.87
N ILE A 703 -17.38 -2.13 46.12
CA ILE A 703 -17.96 -3.47 45.99
C ILE A 703 -17.49 -4.30 47.20
N PRO A 704 -18.40 -4.89 48.00
CA PRO A 704 -18.00 -5.60 49.21
C PRO A 704 -17.46 -7.01 48.93
N LEU A 705 -16.36 -7.35 49.61
CA LEU A 705 -15.88 -8.71 49.85
C LEU A 705 -15.97 -8.97 51.35
N ASP A 706 -16.77 -9.95 51.79
CA ASP A 706 -16.56 -10.72 53.04
C ASP A 706 -17.48 -11.98 53.08
N PRO A 707 -17.43 -12.90 54.07
CA PRO A 707 -16.82 -14.21 53.82
C PRO A 707 -17.65 -15.40 54.38
N GLN A 708 -17.04 -16.58 54.48
CA GLN A 708 -17.13 -17.42 55.70
C GLN A 708 -16.05 -18.54 55.75
N LEU A 709 -15.33 -18.59 56.89
CA LEU A 709 -14.94 -19.75 57.73
C LEU A 709 -14.49 -21.10 57.09
N GLU A 710 -13.55 -21.88 57.65
CA GLU A 710 -12.39 -21.63 58.55
C GLU A 710 -11.46 -22.88 58.51
N ALA A 711 -10.64 -23.13 59.55
CA ALA A 711 -9.63 -24.20 59.73
C ALA A 711 -10.10 -25.64 59.38
N ASP A 712 -9.23 -26.66 59.17
CA ASP A 712 -8.08 -27.01 60.02
C ASP A 712 -7.07 -28.06 59.44
N GLU A 713 -6.06 -28.39 60.26
CA GLU A 713 -5.10 -29.52 60.25
C GLU A 713 -3.95 -29.61 59.21
N LEU A 714 -2.72 -29.45 59.73
CA LEU A 714 -1.44 -29.98 59.21
C LEU A 714 -1.01 -31.20 60.05
N PRO A 715 -0.37 -32.21 59.44
CA PRO A 715 1.08 -32.40 59.70
C PRO A 715 1.86 -32.79 58.41
N ARG A 716 2.95 -32.10 58.03
CA ARG A 716 4.31 -32.03 58.62
C ARG A 716 5.18 -33.30 58.44
N ARG A 717 6.42 -33.04 57.99
CA ARG A 717 7.65 -33.90 57.97
C ARG A 717 7.72 -35.00 56.89
N SER A 718 8.90 -35.31 56.33
CA SER A 718 10.25 -34.71 56.52
C SER A 718 11.24 -35.08 55.42
N ASP A 719 12.09 -34.11 55.07
CA ASP A 719 13.55 -34.16 54.82
C ASP A 719 14.18 -35.17 53.83
N GLN A 720 15.24 -34.67 53.17
CA GLN A 720 16.29 -35.40 52.42
C GLN A 720 15.88 -36.06 51.08
N GLY A 721 16.76 -36.10 50.06
CA GLY A 721 18.10 -35.48 50.00
C GLY A 721 18.87 -35.86 48.72
N ASP A 722 19.92 -35.08 48.46
CA ASP A 722 21.08 -35.31 47.58
C ASP A 722 20.87 -35.63 46.08
N SER A 723 21.60 -34.87 45.26
CA SER A 723 21.90 -35.20 43.86
C SER A 723 23.27 -35.86 43.74
N ILE A 724 23.39 -36.87 42.88
CA ILE A 724 24.67 -37.34 42.33
C ILE A 724 24.48 -37.52 40.81
N ALA A 725 25.53 -37.24 40.05
CA ALA A 725 25.47 -37.10 38.60
C ALA A 725 26.16 -38.22 37.80
N ALA A 726 25.66 -38.39 36.57
CA ALA A 726 26.40 -38.74 35.35
C ALA A 726 26.82 -40.20 35.05
N LEU A 727 26.89 -40.43 33.73
CA LEU A 727 27.60 -41.48 32.98
C LEU A 727 27.08 -42.93 33.00
N GLY A 728 26.80 -43.44 31.81
CA GLY A 728 26.51 -44.86 31.48
C GLY A 728 25.97 -44.96 30.05
N ALA A 729 26.53 -45.83 29.22
CA ALA A 729 26.20 -45.96 27.79
C ALA A 729 26.14 -47.43 27.34
N LEU A 730 25.65 -47.67 26.11
CA LEU A 730 25.60 -48.96 25.37
C LEU A 730 24.58 -49.99 25.92
N HIS A 731 24.01 -50.92 25.15
CA HIS A 731 23.59 -51.04 23.72
C HIS A 731 22.77 -52.36 23.60
N THR A 732 22.47 -52.85 22.38
CA THR A 732 21.91 -54.22 22.06
C THR A 732 20.50 -54.55 22.63
N ASP A 733 19.56 -55.25 21.97
CA ASP A 733 19.47 -55.90 20.64
C ASP A 733 17.97 -55.85 20.17
N ARG A 734 17.57 -55.87 18.88
CA ARG A 734 17.41 -57.02 17.92
C ARG A 734 16.61 -58.22 18.48
N GLU A 735 15.76 -58.97 17.76
CA GLU A 735 15.16 -58.99 16.38
C GLU A 735 13.98 -60.03 16.47
N ASP A 736 12.94 -60.18 15.63
CA ASP A 736 12.35 -59.54 14.43
C ASP A 736 10.84 -60.02 14.35
N VAL A 737 10.06 -59.72 13.29
CA VAL A 737 9.33 -60.72 12.46
C VAL A 737 8.47 -60.08 11.34
N PHE A 738 8.80 -60.44 10.09
CA PHE A 738 8.05 -60.22 8.81
C PHE A 738 6.86 -61.21 8.65
N LEU A 739 5.82 -61.09 7.81
CA LEU A 739 5.35 -60.24 6.67
C LEU A 739 3.79 -60.44 6.62
N SER A 740 2.88 -59.95 5.75
CA SER A 740 2.75 -59.20 4.47
C SER A 740 1.25 -58.69 4.41
N MET A 741 0.56 -58.16 3.39
CA MET A 741 0.60 -57.98 1.91
C MET A 741 -0.26 -56.72 1.56
N LEU A 742 -0.45 -56.28 0.30
CA LEU A 742 0.48 -55.83 -0.76
C LEU A 742 -0.35 -55.19 -1.92
N GLY A 743 0.24 -54.27 -2.70
CA GLY A 743 -0.35 -53.78 -3.96
C GLY A 743 -0.72 -52.29 -4.00
N SER A 744 -0.31 -51.47 -4.98
CA SER A 744 1.00 -51.24 -5.65
C SER A 744 0.83 -50.23 -6.78
N ILE A 745 1.78 -49.29 -6.95
CA ILE A 745 2.28 -48.70 -8.22
C ILE A 745 3.35 -47.64 -7.86
N GLU A 746 4.41 -47.54 -8.65
CA GLU A 746 5.59 -46.69 -8.40
C GLU A 746 5.75 -45.53 -9.41
N PRO A 747 6.45 -44.43 -9.07
CA PRO A 747 6.85 -43.37 -9.99
C PRO A 747 8.22 -43.62 -10.64
N SER A 748 8.42 -43.18 -11.89
CA SER A 748 9.64 -43.37 -12.69
C SER A 748 10.67 -42.24 -12.55
N GLN A 749 11.97 -42.56 -12.61
CA GLN A 749 13.09 -41.61 -12.53
C GLN A 749 13.63 -41.11 -13.88
N SER A 750 14.38 -40.01 -13.85
CA SER A 750 15.08 -39.37 -14.99
C SER A 750 16.40 -40.07 -15.38
N PRO A 751 16.82 -40.02 -16.67
CA PRO A 751 18.14 -40.48 -17.11
C PRO A 751 19.19 -39.35 -17.27
N GLY A 752 20.47 -39.71 -17.16
CA GLY A 752 21.64 -38.84 -17.39
C GLY A 752 22.27 -38.96 -18.81
N PRO A 753 23.41 -38.29 -19.06
CA PRO A 753 23.88 -37.95 -20.42
C PRO A 753 25.02 -38.85 -20.97
N HIS A 754 25.27 -38.80 -22.29
CA HIS A 754 26.51 -39.29 -22.92
C HIS A 754 26.93 -38.53 -24.21
N ASP A 755 28.18 -38.03 -24.17
CA ASP A 755 29.17 -37.86 -25.26
C ASP A 755 29.01 -36.87 -26.44
N CYS A 756 30.15 -36.66 -27.14
CA CYS A 756 30.54 -35.38 -27.76
C CYS A 756 31.22 -35.48 -29.16
N ARG A 757 31.01 -34.42 -29.97
CA ARG A 757 31.94 -33.84 -30.99
C ARG A 757 32.27 -34.68 -32.26
N PRO A 758 32.93 -34.10 -33.32
CA PRO A 758 33.28 -32.68 -33.58
C PRO A 758 32.92 -32.11 -34.99
N SER A 759 32.86 -30.78 -35.05
CA SER A 759 33.32 -29.82 -36.10
C SER A 759 33.35 -30.15 -37.62
N GLN A 760 32.92 -29.18 -38.46
CA GLN A 760 33.84 -28.27 -39.20
C GLN A 760 33.11 -27.09 -39.93
N THR A 761 33.86 -26.24 -40.66
CA THR A 761 33.54 -24.82 -40.98
C THR A 761 33.72 -24.41 -42.46
N ALA A 762 32.82 -23.57 -43.01
CA ALA A 762 33.02 -22.57 -44.10
C ALA A 762 31.63 -21.96 -44.48
N THR A 763 31.29 -20.68 -44.70
CA THR A 763 31.89 -19.36 -45.11
C THR A 763 31.54 -18.90 -46.54
N HIS A 764 30.96 -17.67 -46.65
CA HIS A 764 30.57 -16.91 -47.86
C HIS A 764 29.41 -17.50 -48.72
N ARG A 765 28.68 -16.74 -49.57
CA ARG A 765 28.84 -15.37 -50.14
C ARG A 765 27.47 -14.74 -50.52
N SER A 766 27.38 -13.41 -50.60
CA SER A 766 26.26 -12.60 -51.18
C SER A 766 26.61 -12.14 -52.64
N PRO A 767 25.85 -11.30 -53.39
CA PRO A 767 24.53 -10.62 -53.16
C PRO A 767 23.58 -10.51 -54.42
N GLN A 768 22.59 -9.57 -54.35
CA GLN A 768 21.92 -8.77 -55.42
C GLN A 768 20.67 -9.25 -56.23
N GLU A 769 19.68 -8.32 -56.32
CA GLU A 769 18.76 -7.97 -57.44
C GLU A 769 17.67 -8.97 -57.95
N SER A 770 16.50 -8.54 -58.50
CA SER A 770 15.73 -7.26 -58.43
C SER A 770 14.23 -7.43 -58.87
N ILE A 771 13.41 -6.38 -58.62
CA ILE A 771 12.01 -6.02 -59.00
C ILE A 771 11.53 -6.35 -60.46
N PRO A 772 10.23 -6.22 -60.90
CA PRO A 772 9.06 -5.46 -60.33
C PRO A 772 7.59 -6.02 -60.49
N THR A 773 6.59 -5.30 -59.92
CA THR A 773 5.15 -5.10 -60.37
C THR A 773 4.16 -6.30 -60.44
N THR A 774 2.82 -6.19 -60.39
CA THR A 774 1.79 -5.09 -60.27
C THR A 774 0.41 -5.69 -59.86
N LEU A 775 -0.52 -4.87 -59.31
CA LEU A 775 -2.01 -4.90 -59.45
C LEU A 775 -2.77 -6.25 -59.17
N ASP A 776 -3.96 -6.32 -58.56
CA ASP A 776 -5.08 -5.38 -58.39
C ASP A 776 -5.95 -5.77 -57.16
N ASN A 777 -6.95 -4.94 -56.81
CA ASN A 777 -7.98 -5.24 -55.80
C ASN A 777 -9.38 -4.86 -56.34
N PRO A 778 -10.42 -5.68 -56.14
CA PRO A 778 -11.71 -5.09 -55.74
C PRO A 778 -12.60 -5.92 -54.79
N GLU A 779 -13.09 -5.23 -53.75
CA GLU A 779 -14.47 -5.21 -53.23
C GLU A 779 -15.41 -6.46 -53.25
N SER A 780 -15.52 -7.07 -52.06
CA SER A 780 -16.76 -7.04 -51.24
C SER A 780 -17.93 -8.06 -51.41
N ILE A 781 -18.77 -8.05 -50.35
CA ILE A 781 -20.21 -8.40 -50.26
C ILE A 781 -20.65 -9.88 -50.03
N PHE A 782 -21.15 -10.10 -48.80
CA PHE A 782 -22.24 -10.98 -48.33
C PHE A 782 -22.40 -12.43 -48.83
N SER A 783 -22.55 -13.37 -47.88
CA SER A 783 -23.89 -13.79 -47.42
C SER A 783 -23.84 -14.71 -46.18
N SER A 784 -24.91 -14.72 -45.39
CA SER A 784 -25.14 -15.63 -44.27
C SER A 784 -26.53 -16.29 -44.38
N THR A 785 -26.67 -17.56 -44.01
CA THR A 785 -27.96 -18.13 -43.55
C THR A 785 -27.81 -19.50 -42.88
N PHE A 786 -28.81 -19.84 -42.06
CA PHE A 786 -29.00 -21.12 -41.36
C PHE A 786 -29.68 -22.18 -42.25
N PRO A 787 -29.60 -23.47 -41.87
CA PRO A 787 -30.68 -24.44 -42.05
C PRO A 787 -31.56 -24.55 -40.78
N SER A 788 -32.84 -24.92 -40.95
CA SER A 788 -33.88 -24.87 -39.92
C SER A 788 -34.54 -26.24 -39.61
N THR A 789 -35.47 -26.26 -38.66
CA THR A 789 -36.14 -27.45 -38.11
C THR A 789 -37.30 -28.00 -38.95
N SER A 790 -37.67 -29.26 -38.70
CA SER A 790 -38.96 -29.87 -39.11
C SER A 790 -39.45 -30.89 -38.06
N ASN A 791 -40.64 -31.48 -38.24
CA ASN A 791 -41.60 -31.67 -37.13
C ASN A 791 -42.16 -33.10 -36.89
N THR A 792 -42.52 -33.32 -35.61
CA THR A 792 -43.71 -34.05 -35.06
C THR A 792 -43.87 -35.59 -35.02
N SER A 793 -44.44 -36.00 -33.86
CA SER A 793 -45.42 -37.08 -33.56
C SER A 793 -45.02 -38.48 -33.00
N ASP A 794 -45.84 -38.87 -31.99
CA ASP A 794 -46.26 -40.20 -31.52
C ASP A 794 -45.30 -41.19 -30.80
N LEU A 795 -45.42 -41.30 -29.47
CA LEU A 795 -46.14 -42.39 -28.76
C LEU A 795 -46.16 -42.20 -27.21
N LEU A 796 -46.96 -43.03 -26.49
CA LEU A 796 -47.29 -42.92 -25.04
C LEU A 796 -46.60 -44.01 -24.15
N PRO A 797 -46.69 -43.97 -22.79
CA PRO A 797 -45.56 -44.35 -21.91
C PRO A 797 -45.72 -45.67 -21.11
N THR A 798 -44.65 -46.06 -20.40
CA THR A 798 -44.64 -47.13 -19.38
C THR A 798 -43.85 -46.74 -18.12
N GLN A 799 -44.38 -47.08 -16.92
CA GLN A 799 -43.62 -47.14 -15.65
C GLN A 799 -43.03 -48.55 -15.45
N PRO A 800 -42.01 -48.70 -14.58
CA PRO A 800 -42.24 -49.30 -13.24
C PRO A 800 -41.66 -48.40 -12.11
N SER A 801 -42.39 -48.02 -11.06
CA SER A 801 -42.96 -48.79 -9.92
C SER A 801 -41.99 -49.03 -8.75
N ALA A 802 -42.33 -48.54 -7.55
CA ALA A 802 -41.52 -48.66 -6.33
C ALA A 802 -42.10 -49.66 -5.31
N PRO A 803 -41.26 -50.25 -4.45
CA PRO A 803 -41.60 -50.52 -3.05
C PRO A 803 -40.42 -50.22 -2.08
N ALA A 804 -40.59 -50.10 -0.76
CA ALA A 804 -41.74 -49.76 0.07
C ALA A 804 -41.22 -49.39 1.48
N THR A 805 -41.96 -48.59 2.25
CA THR A 805 -41.60 -48.25 3.64
C THR A 805 -42.25 -49.18 4.66
N GLN A 806 -41.49 -49.65 5.65
CA GLN A 806 -42.03 -50.17 6.91
C GLN A 806 -41.21 -49.66 8.12
N ARG A 807 -41.88 -49.52 9.25
CA ARG A 807 -41.32 -49.09 10.54
C ARG A 807 -41.18 -50.26 11.50
N ARG A 808 -40.16 -50.18 12.37
CA ARG A 808 -40.14 -50.56 13.80
C ARG A 808 -38.71 -50.32 14.33
N ASP A 809 -38.41 -50.17 15.60
CA ASP A 809 -39.02 -49.57 16.80
C ASP A 809 -38.12 -50.04 17.97
N HIS A 810 -37.59 -49.10 18.75
CA HIS A 810 -37.02 -49.25 20.11
C HIS A 810 -35.74 -50.07 20.44
N SER A 811 -34.98 -49.46 21.39
CA SER A 811 -34.18 -50.05 22.50
C SER A 811 -32.88 -50.85 22.26
N ALA A 812 -31.76 -50.11 22.33
CA ALA A 812 -30.71 -50.19 23.38
C ALA A 812 -30.05 -51.53 23.79
N SER A 813 -28.77 -51.69 23.41
CA SER A 813 -27.67 -52.29 24.20
C SER A 813 -26.31 -52.05 23.49
N GLY A 814 -25.15 -51.83 24.13
CA GLY A 814 -24.92 -51.60 25.55
C GLY A 814 -23.51 -51.99 26.06
N THR A 815 -22.50 -51.11 25.97
CA THR A 815 -21.25 -51.21 26.77
C THR A 815 -20.59 -49.86 27.02
N LYS A 816 -20.44 -49.48 28.30
CA LYS A 816 -19.49 -48.44 28.75
C LYS A 816 -18.26 -49.11 29.37
N ARG A 817 -17.09 -48.47 29.28
CA ARG A 817 -16.06 -48.56 30.34
C ARG A 817 -15.89 -47.17 30.95
N LYS A 818 -15.72 -47.12 32.28
CA LYS A 818 -15.59 -45.88 33.05
C LYS A 818 -14.11 -45.49 33.19
N ALA A 819 -13.87 -44.19 33.24
CA ALA A 819 -12.90 -43.60 34.18
C ALA A 819 -13.71 -43.00 35.35
N ASN A 820 -13.08 -42.82 36.52
CA ASN A 820 -13.78 -42.38 37.73
C ASN A 820 -13.86 -40.85 37.83
N GLY A 821 -14.93 -40.36 38.45
CA GLY A 821 -15.07 -38.99 38.94
C GLY A 821 -15.81 -38.99 40.28
N SER A 822 -15.54 -38.00 41.12
CA SER A 822 -16.28 -37.74 42.36
C SER A 822 -17.68 -37.20 42.07
N PRO A 823 -18.65 -37.33 43.00
CA PRO A 823 -20.05 -37.01 42.71
C PRO A 823 -20.36 -35.51 42.72
N THR A 824 -21.08 -35.06 41.70
CA THR A 824 -21.87 -33.81 41.70
C THR A 824 -23.36 -34.15 41.58
N THR A 825 -24.24 -33.17 41.80
CA THR A 825 -25.67 -33.35 42.05
C THR A 825 -26.54 -33.52 40.79
N ASP A 826 -27.50 -34.45 40.83
CA ASP A 826 -28.44 -34.76 39.73
C ASP A 826 -29.45 -33.64 39.38
N LEU A 827 -29.32 -32.44 39.96
CA LEU A 827 -30.18 -31.28 39.67
C LEU A 827 -29.64 -30.41 38.53
N ASP A 828 -28.32 -30.26 38.44
CA ASP A 828 -27.67 -29.31 37.52
C ASP A 828 -27.70 -29.80 36.06
N SER A 829 -27.61 -31.12 35.86
CA SER A 829 -27.60 -31.76 34.54
C SER A 829 -28.92 -31.62 33.77
N ILE A 830 -30.04 -31.48 34.48
CA ILE A 830 -31.38 -31.37 33.88
C ILE A 830 -31.55 -30.00 33.21
N ASP A 831 -30.95 -28.94 33.76
CA ASP A 831 -31.09 -27.59 33.22
C ASP A 831 -30.13 -27.33 32.04
N GLU A 832 -28.92 -27.92 32.06
CA GLU A 832 -28.00 -27.89 30.91
C GLU A 832 -28.60 -28.56 29.65
N ASP A 833 -29.22 -29.74 29.78
CA ASP A 833 -29.83 -30.43 28.63
C ASP A 833 -31.04 -29.63 28.09
N ASN A 834 -31.79 -28.96 28.97
CA ASN A 834 -32.92 -28.10 28.60
C ASN A 834 -32.44 -26.83 27.87
N ALA A 835 -31.39 -26.18 28.37
CA ALA A 835 -30.73 -25.05 27.72
C ALA A 835 -30.17 -25.44 26.35
N ASN A 836 -29.56 -26.61 26.23
CA ASN A 836 -29.06 -27.15 24.96
C ASN A 836 -30.19 -27.50 23.97
N ALA A 837 -31.33 -28.02 24.44
CA ALA A 837 -32.51 -28.23 23.61
C ALA A 837 -33.07 -26.90 23.07
N ILE A 838 -33.20 -25.89 23.93
CA ILE A 838 -33.64 -24.54 23.56
C ILE A 838 -32.67 -23.90 22.55
N LYS A 839 -31.35 -24.06 22.74
CA LYS A 839 -30.30 -23.60 21.81
C LYS A 839 -30.44 -24.25 20.43
N ARG A 840 -30.63 -25.58 20.37
CA ARG A 840 -30.89 -26.30 19.10
C ARG A 840 -32.18 -25.83 18.41
N GLN A 841 -33.25 -25.60 19.18
CA GLN A 841 -34.51 -25.07 18.65
C GLN A 841 -34.37 -23.65 18.09
N ARG A 842 -33.67 -22.75 18.80
CA ARG A 842 -33.38 -21.38 18.33
C ARG A 842 -32.54 -21.38 17.05
N ASN A 843 -31.46 -22.15 17.01
CA ASN A 843 -30.62 -22.29 15.81
C ASN A 843 -31.43 -22.84 14.61
N THR A 844 -32.33 -23.79 14.83
CA THR A 844 -33.24 -24.32 13.79
C THR A 844 -34.19 -23.25 13.24
N VAL A 845 -34.71 -22.37 14.10
CA VAL A 845 -35.55 -21.23 13.70
C VAL A 845 -34.73 -20.16 12.97
N ALA A 846 -33.50 -19.86 13.42
CA ALA A 846 -32.59 -18.93 12.75
C ALA A 846 -32.24 -19.42 11.33
N ALA A 847 -31.82 -20.68 11.18
CA ALA A 847 -31.55 -21.32 9.88
C ALA A 847 -32.79 -21.44 8.98
N ARG A 848 -34.01 -21.38 9.54
CA ARG A 848 -35.26 -21.28 8.77
C ARG A 848 -35.56 -19.84 8.32
N ARG A 849 -35.29 -18.83 9.18
CA ARG A 849 -35.42 -17.40 8.84
C ARG A 849 -34.39 -16.95 7.79
N TYR A 850 -33.15 -17.42 7.88
CA TYR A 850 -32.11 -17.17 6.88
C TYR A 850 -32.50 -17.71 5.50
N ARG A 851 -32.92 -18.98 5.44
CA ARG A 851 -33.46 -19.59 4.20
C ARG A 851 -34.80 -18.99 3.74
N GLN A 852 -35.50 -18.24 4.58
CA GLN A 852 -36.65 -17.44 4.14
C GLN A 852 -36.15 -16.16 3.45
N LYS A 853 -35.32 -15.35 4.14
CA LYS A 853 -34.70 -14.14 3.57
C LYS A 853 -34.03 -14.38 2.22
N GLY A 854 -33.30 -15.49 2.05
CA GLY A 854 -32.67 -15.83 0.77
C GLY A 854 -33.69 -16.04 -0.35
N ARG A 855 -34.85 -16.66 -0.06
CA ARG A 855 -35.94 -16.83 -1.04
C ARG A 855 -36.69 -15.52 -1.28
N ASP A 856 -36.94 -14.74 -0.23
CA ASP A 856 -37.57 -13.42 -0.35
C ASP A 856 -36.72 -12.50 -1.26
N ARG A 857 -35.38 -12.53 -1.12
CA ARG A 857 -34.43 -11.80 -1.97
C ARG A 857 -34.36 -12.34 -3.40
N ILE A 858 -34.48 -13.66 -3.60
CA ILE A 858 -34.60 -14.24 -4.95
C ILE A 858 -35.87 -13.72 -5.64
N THR A 859 -37.02 -13.74 -4.96
CA THR A 859 -38.29 -13.23 -5.50
C THR A 859 -38.25 -11.71 -5.78
N GLU A 860 -37.54 -10.95 -4.96
CA GLU A 860 -37.25 -9.52 -5.20
C GLU A 860 -36.42 -9.32 -6.48
N LEU A 861 -35.34 -10.11 -6.66
CA LEU A 861 -34.48 -10.06 -7.84
C LEU A 861 -35.18 -10.54 -9.12
N GLU A 862 -36.00 -11.59 -9.05
CA GLU A 862 -36.87 -12.05 -10.15
C GLU A 862 -37.86 -10.95 -10.58
N SER A 863 -38.42 -10.22 -9.60
CA SER A 863 -39.32 -9.10 -9.86
C SER A 863 -38.60 -7.90 -10.51
N ALA A 864 -37.41 -7.56 -10.02
CA ALA A 864 -36.59 -6.50 -10.58
C ALA A 864 -36.09 -6.83 -12.00
N LEU A 865 -35.65 -8.07 -12.24
CA LEU A 865 -35.26 -8.55 -13.56
C LEU A 865 -36.40 -8.40 -14.57
N LYS A 866 -37.63 -8.77 -14.20
CA LYS A 866 -38.80 -8.63 -15.07
C LYS A 866 -39.08 -7.17 -15.47
N VAL A 867 -38.91 -6.21 -14.55
CA VAL A 867 -39.05 -4.78 -14.88
C VAL A 867 -37.99 -4.36 -15.90
N VAL A 868 -36.73 -4.76 -15.71
CA VAL A 868 -35.64 -4.47 -16.66
C VAL A 868 -35.88 -5.13 -18.04
N GLU A 869 -36.48 -6.33 -18.09
CA GLU A 869 -36.89 -6.94 -19.36
C GLU A 869 -38.01 -6.17 -20.07
N GLU A 870 -39.02 -5.71 -19.34
CA GLU A 870 -40.10 -4.88 -19.87
C GLU A 870 -39.59 -3.52 -20.39
N GLU A 871 -38.64 -2.89 -19.69
CA GLU A 871 -37.97 -1.67 -20.15
C GLU A 871 -37.07 -1.90 -21.38
N ARG A 872 -36.28 -2.97 -21.38
CA ARG A 872 -35.45 -3.39 -22.52
C ARG A 872 -36.28 -3.55 -23.79
N ASP A 873 -37.42 -4.23 -23.71
CA ASP A 873 -38.22 -4.53 -24.91
C ASP A 873 -39.06 -3.33 -25.36
N LYS A 874 -39.44 -2.44 -24.43
CA LYS A 874 -39.96 -1.08 -24.74
C LYS A 874 -38.90 -0.22 -25.47
N LEU A 875 -37.64 -0.26 -25.05
CA LEU A 875 -36.54 0.46 -25.70
C LEU A 875 -36.24 -0.10 -27.11
N LYS A 876 -36.24 -1.43 -27.29
CA LYS A 876 -36.14 -2.05 -28.63
C LYS A 876 -37.24 -1.59 -29.57
N LEU A 877 -38.48 -1.49 -29.10
CA LEU A 877 -39.61 -1.01 -29.90
C LEU A 877 -39.45 0.47 -30.29
N GLN A 878 -38.88 1.30 -29.40
CA GLN A 878 -38.55 2.69 -29.71
C GLN A 878 -37.39 2.81 -30.71
N LEU A 879 -36.36 1.97 -30.59
CA LEU A 879 -35.23 1.92 -31.53
C LEU A 879 -35.70 1.53 -32.94
N ALA A 880 -36.42 0.42 -33.08
CA ALA A 880 -36.94 -0.03 -34.37
C ALA A 880 -37.85 1.01 -35.06
N ARG A 881 -38.61 1.77 -34.26
CA ARG A 881 -39.37 2.92 -34.77
C ARG A 881 -38.47 4.05 -35.25
N LYS A 882 -37.40 4.36 -34.53
CA LYS A 882 -36.45 5.43 -34.91
C LYS A 882 -35.61 5.06 -36.13
N GLU A 883 -35.22 3.79 -36.27
CA GLU A 883 -34.58 3.25 -37.47
C GLU A 883 -35.51 3.39 -38.69
N ALA A 884 -36.79 3.01 -38.56
CA ALA A 884 -37.78 3.20 -39.63
C ALA A 884 -38.04 4.68 -39.97
N GLU A 885 -38.05 5.58 -38.98
CA GLU A 885 -38.13 7.04 -39.21
C GLU A 885 -36.87 7.58 -39.92
N VAL A 886 -35.67 7.08 -39.59
CA VAL A 886 -34.40 7.46 -40.25
C VAL A 886 -34.31 6.94 -41.68
N ASP A 887 -34.70 5.70 -41.96
CA ASP A 887 -34.65 5.14 -43.31
C ASP A 887 -35.72 5.76 -44.22
N ALA A 888 -36.90 6.09 -43.70
CA ALA A 888 -37.88 6.90 -44.42
C ALA A 888 -37.33 8.29 -44.79
N LEU A 889 -36.60 8.95 -43.88
CA LEU A 889 -35.93 10.23 -44.16
C LEU A 889 -34.80 10.08 -45.20
N ARG A 890 -34.02 8.99 -45.15
CA ARG A 890 -32.98 8.67 -46.15
C ARG A 890 -33.57 8.46 -47.54
N GLU A 891 -34.69 7.78 -47.68
CA GLU A 891 -35.37 7.58 -48.97
C GLU A 891 -36.10 8.83 -49.50
N ILE A 892 -36.36 9.82 -48.64
CA ILE A 892 -36.77 11.17 -49.06
C ILE A 892 -35.54 11.97 -49.54
N LEU A 893 -34.40 11.86 -48.86
CA LEU A 893 -33.14 12.55 -49.20
C LEU A 893 -32.44 12.02 -50.47
N LYS A 894 -32.92 10.91 -51.05
CA LYS A 894 -32.45 10.33 -52.33
C LYS A 894 -33.30 10.74 -53.55
N LYS A 895 -34.29 11.63 -53.38
CA LYS A 895 -35.24 12.06 -54.43
C LYS A 895 -35.17 13.56 -54.70
#